data_AF-A0A2T6DN87-F1
#
_entry.id   AF-A0A2T6DN87-F1
#
_cell.length_a   1.000
_cell.length_b   1.000
_cell.length_c   1.000
_cell.angle_alpha   90.00
_cell.angle_beta   90.00
_cell.angle_gamma   90.00
#
_symmetry.space_group_name_H-M   'P 1'
#
loop_
_entity.id
_entity.type
_entity.pdbx_description
1 polymer ?
#
loop_
_entity_poly.entity_id
_entity_poly.type
_entity_poly.pdbx_seq_one_letter_code
_entity_poly.pdbx_strand_id
1 'polypeptide(L)'
;MTARLQALFRILPDEGGKLLYLSVFAGLLQAGVAVGMTAADSLFLTHLGPGKLPVIYLFMPVVTVLYAPVYSFLLARFGMDRLVYLTLATLVAGGLAFGAMAGPTPPAWLLYSMKFYVGLWFIALYTLFWNFADDYFSILDSKRLYGLIAAGSAAGASAGAGLVTAISHIVEPGRLFLVWAGLALVAAPVFARLRVRYPRVESDTPSESEPPARQLGFALQTFRSSRFALGLSAACFCSVALAAGLEYLSMSVFSEGKSPADLAALLGRLFAAANILTLIANLFVYNRLVSRIGVGNTALVLPLAFLAAFAAFYLQQGFVAAFLAFYAYQSLLASIEYNNVNVLFNALPSAAKRPLRTFIEALSEPLATAAAGGFLLLWAGSLGVPHLALAGILFATGALAVALILRHDYAGALAENLRRDWLDFAAPIEEWRNQLTEQDRELLREKAVHSSDRGERIAAADLLVFSGDPSASDAVTRLLETARSVEAERLRPTLNRILRSSDAATVAALLLWLESDASPEDPELLDEFAAAGALPVRQILAWSRSQHPARIAMSATARWHGPRLDEAESALHDVRLLLAGDRSSRRWGVRAIGGLRQPQHARELLRFLDEPDAELRLEALRALHKLASPEIEAVTGRIVPMLADASPDERQLILGTLEAIGAVGAVPDLLRAAGGFSSAENRRLESLLFALGPRATATIIHALRDPGTSCRARIVAARALRRIAPAQLELIAQDLMTTQLRRSWDAAGAARGLGDGAAADMTDGVAVLVRLYRDTAAEGIDFAVQLLGLTGRLPDVDLIQASLAFAHTKDRANAIETVEQSCPHGLFGQIQPLLELDGESGATVFPVLSRETILRRASSSEDSLECAAALLALGELKAPQARDLTLRRIDRTEPAKVTASLAALLPYFEPKLASDETRRLHPVQRVAALVRAGYFADARITALEYLATRGEEIHAPPGATLYSPDLPTGNLLIVAEGTVDLIRGGATRTLTRGATCNERALMGTLVRDERVVSRGAVVLAIPSAIVTRAIEIFPALGISLYKTKIVSSG
;
A
#
# COMPACT_ATOMS: atom_id res chain seq x y z
N MET A 1 23.15 3.64 28.59
CA MET A 1 21.77 3.13 28.54
C MET A 1 21.85 1.60 28.44
N THR A 2 21.10 0.82 29.21
CA THR A 2 21.22 -0.65 29.19
C THR A 2 20.58 -1.23 27.91
N ALA A 3 21.15 -2.30 27.35
CA ALA A 3 20.67 -2.92 26.09
C ALA A 3 19.17 -3.29 26.11
N ARG A 4 18.63 -3.62 27.29
CA ARG A 4 17.19 -3.89 27.49
C ARG A 4 16.29 -2.66 27.28
N LEU A 5 16.75 -1.47 27.69
CA LEU A 5 16.00 -0.22 27.47
C LEU A 5 16.07 0.23 26.01
N GLN A 6 17.19 0.00 25.34
CA GLN A 6 17.32 0.26 23.90
C GLN A 6 16.39 -0.64 23.08
N ALA A 7 16.29 -1.93 23.42
CA ALA A 7 15.36 -2.85 22.78
C ALA A 7 13.88 -2.50 23.05
N LEU A 8 13.54 -2.14 24.30
CA LEU A 8 12.16 -1.78 24.68
C LEU A 8 11.65 -0.54 23.93
N PHE A 9 12.51 0.46 23.75
CA PHE A 9 12.18 1.73 23.08
C PHE A 9 12.65 1.78 21.62
N ARG A 10 13.10 0.63 21.08
CA ARG A 10 13.61 0.46 19.71
C ARG A 10 14.74 1.45 19.33
N ILE A 11 15.56 1.95 20.26
CA ILE A 11 16.58 2.98 19.99
C ILE A 11 17.83 2.37 19.32
N LEU A 12 18.29 2.94 18.19
CA LEU A 12 19.49 2.44 17.50
C LEU A 12 20.78 2.76 18.28
N PRO A 13 21.88 1.99 18.09
CA PRO A 13 23.12 2.15 18.85
C PRO A 13 23.71 3.57 18.81
N ASP A 14 23.59 4.27 17.67
CA ASP A 14 24.16 5.60 17.46
C ASP A 14 23.24 6.77 17.87
N GLU A 15 21.97 6.49 18.17
CA GLU A 15 20.96 7.52 18.45
C GLU A 15 20.89 7.94 19.92
N GLY A 16 21.31 7.07 20.83
CA GLY A 16 21.07 7.24 22.28
C GLY A 16 21.70 8.51 22.85
N GLY A 17 22.87 8.91 22.35
CA GLY A 17 23.53 10.15 22.79
C GLY A 17 22.77 11.40 22.32
N LYS A 18 22.41 11.46 21.03
CA LYS A 18 21.65 12.58 20.45
C LYS A 18 20.31 12.75 21.17
N LEU A 19 19.59 11.64 21.37
CA LEU A 19 18.31 11.61 22.09
C LEU A 19 18.43 12.17 23.51
N LEU A 20 19.45 11.76 24.27
CA LEU A 20 19.64 12.22 25.65
C LEU A 20 19.85 13.74 25.72
N TYR A 21 20.70 14.31 24.85
CA TYR A 21 20.97 15.75 24.85
C TYR A 21 19.72 16.56 24.48
N LEU A 22 18.94 16.10 23.48
CA LEU A 22 17.68 16.73 23.10
C LEU A 22 16.64 16.64 24.23
N SER A 23 16.49 15.48 24.86
CA SER A 23 15.58 15.30 26.00
C SER A 23 15.97 16.15 27.21
N VAL A 24 17.26 16.28 27.51
CA VAL A 24 17.75 17.15 28.60
C VAL A 24 17.52 18.62 28.27
N PHE A 25 17.78 19.04 27.03
CA PHE A 25 17.51 20.41 26.60
C PHE A 25 16.02 20.76 26.69
N ALA A 26 15.14 19.90 26.16
CA ALA A 26 13.69 20.03 26.26
C ALA A 26 13.22 20.07 27.72
N GLY A 27 13.78 19.17 28.54
CA GLY A 27 13.50 19.11 29.97
C GLY A 27 13.88 20.38 30.73
N LEU A 28 15.03 21.00 30.43
CA LEU A 28 15.44 22.26 31.05
C LEU A 28 14.51 23.42 30.68
N LEU A 29 14.11 23.51 29.41
CA LEU A 29 13.15 24.52 28.95
C LEU A 29 11.81 24.38 29.69
N GLN A 30 11.28 23.15 29.76
CA GLN A 30 10.00 22.90 30.41
C GLN A 30 10.04 22.93 31.94
N ALA A 31 11.18 22.62 32.56
CA ALA A 31 11.40 22.88 33.98
C ALA A 31 11.25 24.37 34.29
N GLY A 32 11.86 25.23 33.47
CA GLY A 32 11.78 26.68 33.63
C GLY A 32 10.35 27.22 33.47
N VAL A 33 9.63 26.73 32.47
CA VAL A 33 8.23 27.08 32.22
C VAL A 33 7.32 26.66 33.39
N ALA A 34 7.53 25.46 33.95
CA ALA A 34 6.79 24.99 35.12
C ALA A 34 7.07 25.85 36.37
N VAL A 35 8.32 26.28 36.58
CA VAL A 35 8.70 27.23 37.64
C VAL A 35 7.99 28.57 37.44
N GLY A 36 8.03 29.11 36.22
CA GLY A 36 7.39 30.36 35.84
C GLY A 36 5.87 30.34 36.06
N MET A 37 5.18 29.28 35.60
CA MET A 37 3.75 29.09 35.84
C MET A 37 3.42 29.05 37.32
N THR A 38 4.13 28.23 38.11
CA THR A 38 3.85 28.13 39.54
C THR A 38 4.05 29.47 40.27
N ALA A 39 5.08 30.22 39.89
CA ALA A 39 5.37 31.54 40.46
C ALA A 39 4.34 32.60 40.04
N ALA A 40 4.02 32.71 38.75
CA ALA A 40 3.05 33.67 38.25
C ALA A 40 1.63 33.36 38.75
N ASP A 41 1.24 32.09 38.76
CA ASP A 41 -0.09 31.66 39.22
C ASP A 41 -0.28 31.96 40.70
N SER A 42 0.69 31.62 41.54
CA SER A 42 0.61 31.89 42.98
C SER A 42 0.54 33.38 43.30
N LEU A 43 1.41 34.20 42.70
CA LEU A 43 1.41 35.66 42.89
C LEU A 43 0.13 36.31 42.36
N PHE A 44 -0.30 35.94 41.15
CA PHE A 44 -1.49 36.49 40.53
C PHE A 44 -2.76 36.14 41.33
N LEU A 45 -2.92 34.87 41.68
CA LEU A 45 -4.11 34.40 42.41
C LEU A 45 -4.20 34.98 43.82
N THR A 46 -3.07 35.14 44.51
CA THR A 46 -3.10 35.66 45.89
C THR A 46 -3.35 37.17 45.95
N HIS A 47 -2.84 37.95 44.98
CA HIS A 47 -2.97 39.41 45.00
C HIS A 47 -4.15 39.96 44.19
N LEU A 48 -4.50 39.35 43.06
CA LEU A 48 -5.59 39.80 42.17
C LEU A 48 -6.83 38.91 42.23
N GLY A 49 -6.71 37.71 42.78
CA GLY A 49 -7.80 36.73 42.86
C GLY A 49 -8.07 35.98 41.56
N PRO A 50 -8.76 34.83 41.64
CA PRO A 50 -9.13 34.01 40.47
C PRO A 50 -10.07 34.74 39.51
N GLY A 51 -10.89 35.68 39.99
CA GLY A 51 -11.84 36.45 39.18
C GLY A 51 -11.21 37.31 38.07
N LYS A 52 -9.88 37.49 38.08
CA LYS A 52 -9.14 38.20 37.02
C LYS A 52 -8.49 37.27 35.99
N LEU A 53 -8.47 35.94 36.19
CA LEU A 53 -8.00 34.97 35.18
C LEU A 53 -8.73 35.11 33.82
N PRO A 54 -10.05 35.37 33.77
CA PRO A 54 -10.75 35.53 32.50
C PRO A 54 -10.20 36.66 31.61
N VAL A 55 -9.58 37.69 32.20
CA VAL A 55 -8.87 38.75 31.46
C VAL A 55 -7.64 38.18 30.75
N ILE A 56 -6.88 37.30 31.42
CA ILE A 56 -5.73 36.61 30.81
C ILE A 56 -6.21 35.76 29.64
N TYR A 57 -7.27 34.96 29.82
CA TYR A 57 -7.82 34.11 28.76
C TYR A 57 -8.28 34.91 27.54
N LEU A 58 -8.87 36.10 27.74
CA LEU A 58 -9.30 36.96 26.65
C LEU A 58 -8.14 37.58 25.85
N PHE A 59 -7.07 38.01 26.53
CA PHE A 59 -5.98 38.77 25.90
C PHE A 59 -4.75 37.93 25.53
N MET A 60 -4.56 36.75 26.11
CA MET A 60 -3.44 35.87 25.78
C MET A 60 -3.38 35.48 24.28
N PRO A 61 -4.53 35.17 23.61
CA PRO A 61 -4.60 35.01 22.16
C PRO A 61 -4.02 36.19 21.36
N VAL A 62 -4.34 37.41 21.78
CA VAL A 62 -3.84 38.63 21.12
C VAL A 62 -2.32 38.70 21.22
N VAL A 63 -1.76 38.40 22.39
CA VAL A 63 -0.30 38.35 22.61
C VAL A 63 0.35 37.32 21.68
N THR A 64 -0.23 36.12 21.54
CA THR A 64 0.32 35.09 20.64
C THR A 64 0.26 35.47 19.16
N VAL A 65 -0.84 36.08 18.71
CA VAL A 65 -1.01 36.52 17.32
C VAL A 65 -0.01 37.62 16.97
N LEU A 66 0.30 38.52 17.91
CA LEU A 66 1.33 39.55 17.74
C LEU A 66 2.75 38.96 17.75
N TYR A 67 2.99 37.91 18.53
CA TYR A 67 4.29 37.26 18.62
C TYR A 67 4.65 36.44 17.36
N ALA A 68 3.68 35.74 16.76
CA ALA A 68 3.92 34.87 15.60
C ALA A 68 4.70 35.54 14.44
N PRO A 69 4.32 36.73 13.93
CA PRO A 69 5.08 37.38 12.86
C PRO A 69 6.47 37.82 13.31
N VAL A 70 6.64 38.21 14.57
CA VAL A 70 7.95 38.55 15.14
C VAL A 70 8.85 37.31 15.16
N TYR A 71 8.33 36.17 15.62
CA TYR A 71 9.03 34.90 15.59
C TYR A 71 9.46 34.52 14.17
N SER A 72 8.55 34.56 13.20
CA SER A 72 8.85 34.24 11.80
C SER A 72 9.90 35.18 11.20
N PHE A 73 9.82 36.48 11.48
CA PHE A 73 10.81 37.46 11.05
C PHE A 73 12.19 37.19 11.65
N LEU A 74 12.27 36.92 12.96
CA LEU A 74 13.53 36.64 13.64
C LEU A 74 14.15 35.32 13.18
N LEU A 75 13.32 34.29 12.93
CA LEU A 75 13.77 33.01 12.40
C LEU A 75 14.38 33.18 11.00
N ALA A 76 13.71 33.90 10.11
CA ALA A 76 14.21 34.17 8.76
C ALA A 76 15.48 35.03 8.78
N ARG A 77 15.57 36.01 9.69
CA ARG A 77 16.68 36.97 9.75
C ARG A 77 17.95 36.43 10.40
N PHE A 78 17.81 35.60 11.44
CA PHE A 78 18.92 35.17 12.28
C PHE A 78 19.23 33.67 12.17
N GLY A 79 18.31 32.87 11.62
CA GLY A 79 18.40 31.41 11.59
C GLY A 79 18.14 30.78 12.95
N MET A 80 17.89 29.46 12.96
CA MET A 80 17.39 28.76 14.15
C MET A 80 18.35 28.79 15.34
N ASP A 81 19.66 28.61 15.10
CA ASP A 81 20.67 28.60 16.16
C ASP A 81 20.71 29.92 16.95
N ARG A 82 20.76 31.05 16.24
CA ARG A 82 20.82 32.37 16.88
C ARG A 82 19.49 32.71 17.55
N LEU A 83 18.38 32.25 16.99
CA LEU A 83 17.05 32.43 17.59
C LEU A 83 16.95 31.72 18.95
N VAL A 84 17.51 30.51 19.09
CA VAL A 84 17.55 29.80 20.38
C VAL A 84 18.36 30.59 21.40
N TYR A 85 19.57 31.06 21.05
CA TYR A 85 20.37 31.87 21.97
C TYR A 85 19.70 33.19 22.34
N LEU A 86 19.06 33.87 21.39
CA LEU A 86 18.30 35.09 21.64
C LEU A 86 17.13 34.82 22.59
N THR A 87 16.43 33.71 22.41
CA THR A 87 15.33 33.26 23.29
C THR A 87 15.84 33.00 24.71
N LEU A 88 16.92 32.23 24.86
CA LEU A 88 17.53 31.96 26.17
C LEU A 88 18.00 33.24 26.86
N ALA A 89 18.63 34.16 26.12
CA ALA A 89 19.05 35.46 26.65
C ALA A 89 17.86 36.30 27.11
N THR A 90 16.76 36.29 26.34
CA THR A 90 15.52 37.00 26.70
C THR A 90 14.86 36.40 27.93
N LEU A 91 14.90 35.07 28.08
CA LEU A 91 14.41 34.38 29.28
C LEU A 91 15.22 34.72 30.53
N VAL A 92 16.55 34.78 30.40
CA VAL A 92 17.44 35.20 31.49
C VAL A 92 17.14 36.66 31.87
N ALA A 93 17.09 37.56 30.90
CA ALA A 93 16.81 38.97 31.14
C ALA A 93 15.43 39.19 31.78
N GLY A 94 14.39 38.53 31.26
CA GLY A 94 13.04 38.60 31.81
C GLY A 94 12.95 38.00 33.22
N GLY A 95 13.55 36.83 33.45
CA GLY A 95 13.59 36.20 34.78
C GLY A 95 14.33 37.05 35.83
N LEU A 96 15.44 37.70 35.45
CA LEU A 96 16.16 38.65 36.31
C LEU A 96 15.31 39.90 36.59
N ALA A 97 14.68 40.48 35.57
CA ALA A 97 13.83 41.67 35.72
C ALA A 97 12.64 41.40 36.64
N PHE A 98 11.86 40.35 36.37
CA PHE A 98 10.71 39.98 37.19
C PHE A 98 11.14 39.56 38.61
N GLY A 99 12.23 38.81 38.74
CA GLY A 99 12.77 38.42 40.04
C GLY A 99 13.22 39.59 40.90
N ALA A 100 13.76 40.66 40.29
CA ALA A 100 14.17 41.88 41.00
C ALA A 100 12.97 42.80 41.32
N MET A 101 11.96 42.85 40.44
CA MET A 101 10.79 43.71 40.61
C MET A 101 9.70 43.12 41.50
N ALA A 102 9.76 41.81 41.79
CA ALA A 102 8.80 41.12 42.64
C ALA A 102 9.05 41.41 44.13
N GLY A 103 8.68 42.62 44.54
CA GLY A 103 8.61 43.01 45.96
C GLY A 103 7.43 42.34 46.69
N PRO A 104 7.26 42.59 48.00
CA PRO A 104 6.22 41.98 48.84
C PRO A 104 4.78 42.36 48.44
N THR A 105 4.60 43.50 47.75
CA THR A 105 3.31 43.96 47.21
C THR A 105 3.49 44.42 45.76
N PRO A 106 3.54 43.49 44.81
CA PRO A 106 3.75 43.83 43.40
C PRO A 106 2.52 44.59 42.84
N PRO A 107 2.72 45.65 42.03
CA PRO A 107 1.60 46.37 41.43
C PRO A 107 0.86 45.50 40.42
N ALA A 108 -0.44 45.73 40.22
CA ALA A 108 -1.29 44.90 39.38
C ALA A 108 -0.75 44.69 37.95
N TRP A 109 -0.23 45.75 37.32
CA TRP A 109 0.33 45.68 35.96
C TRP A 109 1.52 44.71 35.89
N LEU A 110 2.31 44.58 36.95
CA LEU A 110 3.46 43.66 37.00
C LEU A 110 2.98 42.20 37.04
N LEU A 111 1.92 41.92 37.80
CA LEU A 111 1.31 40.59 37.88
C LEU A 111 0.69 40.15 36.55
N TYR A 112 0.01 41.06 35.84
CA TYR A 112 -0.48 40.80 34.48
C TYR A 112 0.69 40.54 33.52
N SER A 113 1.74 41.37 33.56
CA SER A 113 2.93 41.20 32.72
C SER A 113 3.63 39.87 32.99
N MET A 114 3.75 39.43 34.25
CA MET A 114 4.30 38.11 34.61
C MET A 114 3.47 36.97 34.02
N LYS A 115 2.13 37.05 34.09
CA LYS A 115 1.22 36.06 33.50
C LYS A 115 1.34 35.99 31.97
N PHE A 116 1.31 37.13 31.29
CA PHE A 116 1.48 37.17 29.83
C PHE A 116 2.88 36.70 29.40
N TYR A 117 3.92 37.05 30.17
CA TYR A 117 5.28 36.58 29.92
C TYR A 117 5.38 35.05 30.01
N VAL A 118 4.86 34.45 31.08
CA VAL A 118 4.86 33.00 31.25
C VAL A 118 4.03 32.31 30.17
N GLY A 119 2.80 32.79 29.92
CA GLY A 119 1.93 32.22 28.90
C GLY A 119 2.54 32.30 27.51
N LEU A 120 3.22 33.40 27.19
CA LEU A 120 3.89 33.58 25.90
C LEU A 120 5.01 32.55 25.73
N TRP A 121 5.85 32.39 26.76
CA TRP A 121 6.96 31.46 26.70
C TRP A 121 6.55 29.99 26.79
N PHE A 122 5.43 29.66 27.43
CA PHE A 122 4.85 28.31 27.38
C PHE A 122 4.61 27.87 25.94
N ILE A 123 4.04 28.75 25.12
CA ILE A 123 3.74 28.48 23.70
C ILE A 123 5.01 28.61 22.84
N ALA A 124 5.75 29.72 22.99
CA ALA A 124 6.91 30.03 22.17
C ALA A 124 8.05 29.02 22.34
N LEU A 125 8.33 28.55 23.56
CA LEU A 125 9.36 27.54 23.79
C LEU A 125 8.98 26.17 23.24
N TYR A 126 7.69 25.82 23.29
CA TYR A 126 7.19 24.60 22.66
C TYR A 126 7.42 24.66 21.15
N THR A 127 6.97 25.72 20.48
CA THR A 127 7.16 25.92 19.03
C THR A 127 8.64 25.96 18.64
N LEU A 128 9.46 26.71 19.38
CA LEU A 128 10.90 26.81 19.13
C LEU A 128 11.59 25.44 19.27
N PHE A 129 11.26 24.68 20.32
CA PHE A 129 11.88 23.38 20.56
C PHE A 129 11.56 22.39 19.44
N TRP A 130 10.30 22.28 19.02
CA TRP A 130 9.90 21.33 17.98
C TRP A 130 10.44 21.69 16.60
N ASN A 131 10.41 22.98 16.23
CA ASN A 131 11.06 23.45 15.01
C ASN A 131 12.57 23.16 15.01
N PHE A 132 13.20 23.13 16.19
CA PHE A 132 14.62 22.81 16.31
C PHE A 132 14.86 21.30 16.26
N ALA A 133 14.00 20.49 16.88
CA ALA A 133 14.12 19.03 16.90
C ALA A 133 13.96 18.43 15.49
N ASP A 134 13.13 19.05 14.65
CA ASP A 134 12.92 18.66 13.25
C ASP A 134 14.21 18.74 12.40
N ASP A 135 15.18 19.59 12.77
CA ASP A 135 16.46 19.71 12.08
C ASP A 135 17.43 18.53 12.36
N TYR A 136 17.11 17.64 13.32
CA TYR A 136 18.03 16.60 13.82
C TYR A 136 17.62 15.16 13.55
N PHE A 137 16.36 14.94 13.12
CA PHE A 137 15.77 13.62 12.90
C PHE A 137 15.06 13.58 11.56
N SER A 138 15.14 12.44 10.86
CA SER A 138 14.30 12.21 9.69
C SER A 138 12.85 11.99 10.13
N ILE A 139 11.88 12.21 9.23
CA ILE A 139 10.44 12.02 9.48
C ILE A 139 10.13 10.63 10.08
N LEU A 140 10.94 9.62 9.73
CA LEU A 140 10.81 8.24 10.21
C LEU A 140 11.28 8.08 11.65
N ASP A 141 12.40 8.72 12.01
CA ASP A 141 12.95 8.69 13.35
C ASP A 141 12.05 9.46 14.33
N SER A 142 11.38 10.51 13.85
CA SER A 142 10.42 11.31 14.61
C SER A 142 9.32 10.47 15.26
N LYS A 143 8.72 9.50 14.54
CA LYS A 143 7.62 8.66 15.06
C LYS A 143 8.03 7.83 16.28
N ARG A 144 9.29 7.36 16.34
CA ARG A 144 9.81 6.56 17.45
C ARG A 144 10.37 7.44 18.58
N LEU A 145 11.11 8.48 18.24
CA LEU A 145 11.95 9.22 19.19
C LEU A 145 11.22 10.41 19.84
N TYR A 146 10.20 10.99 19.21
CA TYR A 146 9.50 12.16 19.77
C TYR A 146 8.76 11.85 21.06
N GLY A 147 8.22 10.62 21.21
CA GLY A 147 7.62 10.19 22.48
C GLY A 147 8.61 10.19 23.64
N LEU A 148 9.87 9.81 23.39
CA LEU A 148 10.95 9.82 24.38
C LEU A 148 11.46 11.24 24.70
N ILE A 149 11.46 12.12 23.71
CA ILE A 149 11.80 13.54 23.87
C ILE A 149 10.70 14.27 24.66
N ALA A 150 9.43 14.01 24.34
CA ALA A 150 8.27 14.50 25.07
C ALA A 150 8.27 13.96 26.52
N ALA A 151 8.67 12.70 26.72
CA ALA A 151 8.90 12.14 28.05
C ALA A 151 10.00 12.89 28.81
N GLY A 152 11.12 13.23 28.17
CA GLY A 152 12.17 14.08 28.76
C GLY A 152 11.66 15.46 29.14
N SER A 153 10.82 16.06 28.30
CA SER A 153 10.15 17.34 28.54
C SER A 153 9.24 17.29 29.77
N ALA A 154 8.40 16.26 29.88
CA ALA A 154 7.51 16.05 31.02
C ALA A 154 8.29 15.76 32.31
N ALA A 155 9.40 15.00 32.23
CA ALA A 155 10.29 14.78 33.37
C ALA A 155 10.93 16.09 33.85
N GLY A 156 11.35 16.96 32.92
CA GLY A 156 11.85 18.29 33.24
C GLY A 156 10.81 19.19 33.89
N ALA A 157 9.60 19.28 33.32
CA ALA A 157 8.48 20.01 33.93
C ALA A 157 8.16 19.52 35.35
N SER A 158 8.17 18.19 35.54
CA SER A 158 7.97 17.57 36.87
C SER A 158 9.07 17.97 37.85
N ALA A 159 10.33 17.96 37.41
CA ALA A 159 11.47 18.37 38.23
C ALA A 159 11.42 19.86 38.57
N GLY A 160 11.05 20.73 37.62
CA GLY A 160 10.87 22.17 37.85
C GLY A 160 9.76 22.47 38.87
N ALA A 161 8.59 21.86 38.72
CA ALA A 161 7.48 22.02 39.66
C ALA A 161 7.79 21.42 41.05
N GLY A 162 8.51 20.29 41.09
CA GLY A 162 9.02 19.68 42.32
C GLY A 162 10.05 20.58 43.02
N LEU A 163 10.92 21.23 42.25
CA LEU A 163 11.88 22.20 42.78
C LEU A 163 11.17 23.37 43.44
N VAL A 164 10.13 23.95 42.81
CA VAL A 164 9.32 25.01 43.43
C VAL A 164 8.73 24.55 44.76
N THR A 165 8.16 23.34 44.81
CA THR A 165 7.60 22.76 46.04
C THR A 165 8.62 22.72 47.18
N ALA A 166 9.86 22.33 46.87
CA ALA A 166 10.91 22.19 47.88
C ALA A 166 11.40 23.54 48.43
N ILE A 167 11.40 24.59 47.60
CA ILE A 167 12.02 25.88 47.94
C ILE A 167 11.02 26.99 48.22
N SER A 168 9.72 26.83 47.97
CA SER A 168 8.71 27.90 48.09
C SER A 168 8.51 28.42 49.51
N HIS A 169 8.91 27.67 50.54
CA HIS A 169 8.90 28.13 51.94
C HIS A 169 10.18 28.88 52.33
N ILE A 170 11.23 28.81 51.52
CA ILE A 170 12.55 29.41 51.78
C ILE A 170 12.79 30.61 50.85
N VAL A 171 12.23 30.55 49.64
CA VAL A 171 12.38 31.54 48.58
C VAL A 171 11.02 32.17 48.31
N GLU A 172 10.95 33.50 48.38
CA GLU A 172 9.75 34.27 48.04
C GLU A 172 9.28 33.93 46.61
N PRO A 173 7.97 33.75 46.35
CA PRO A 173 7.47 33.35 45.03
C PRO A 173 7.93 34.27 43.89
N GLY A 174 8.11 35.56 44.16
CA GLY A 174 8.69 36.54 43.23
C GLY A 174 10.09 36.18 42.74
N ARG A 175 10.93 35.65 43.63
CA ARG A 175 12.32 35.30 43.33
C ARG A 175 12.44 33.97 42.59
N LEU A 176 11.37 33.19 42.45
CA LEU A 176 11.37 31.96 41.64
C LEU A 176 11.63 32.23 40.16
N PHE A 177 11.36 33.44 39.66
CA PHE A 177 11.77 33.85 38.31
C PHE A 177 13.30 33.86 38.13
N LEU A 178 14.08 34.03 39.20
CA LEU A 178 15.54 33.89 39.16
C LEU A 178 15.97 32.43 38.96
N VAL A 179 15.20 31.47 39.49
CA VAL A 179 15.42 30.04 39.27
C VAL A 179 15.18 29.70 37.80
N TRP A 180 14.13 30.27 37.19
CA TRP A 180 13.91 30.12 35.74
C TRP A 180 15.06 30.73 34.93
N ALA A 181 15.55 31.92 35.28
CA ALA A 181 16.74 32.50 34.64
C ALA A 181 17.96 31.59 34.76
N GLY A 182 18.18 30.98 35.93
CA GLY A 182 19.26 29.99 36.14
C GLY A 182 19.12 28.76 35.25
N LEU A 183 17.92 28.20 35.12
CA LEU A 183 17.66 27.06 34.24
C LEU A 183 17.91 27.40 32.76
N ALA A 184 17.50 28.60 32.31
CA ALA A 184 17.78 29.08 30.96
C ALA A 184 19.28 29.26 30.71
N LEU A 185 20.03 29.75 31.71
CA LEU A 185 21.49 29.87 31.64
C LEU A 185 22.17 28.51 31.53
N VAL A 186 21.69 27.49 32.25
CA VAL A 186 22.18 26.11 32.16
C VAL A 186 21.80 25.42 30.84
N ALA A 187 20.68 25.80 30.22
CA ALA A 187 20.26 25.27 28.92
C ALA A 187 21.23 25.69 27.78
N ALA A 188 21.84 26.88 27.87
CA ALA A 188 22.76 27.40 26.84
C ALA A 188 24.00 26.50 26.57
N PRO A 189 24.77 26.04 27.57
CA PRO A 189 25.89 25.13 27.34
C PRO A 189 25.46 23.72 26.90
N VAL A 190 24.26 23.25 27.28
CA VAL A 190 23.70 21.99 26.79
C VAL A 190 23.41 22.09 25.29
N PHE A 191 22.76 23.19 24.88
CA PHE A 191 22.49 23.50 23.48
C PHE A 191 23.78 23.64 22.66
N ALA A 192 24.78 24.37 23.19
CA ALA A 192 26.08 24.53 22.52
C ALA A 192 26.78 23.18 22.28
N ARG A 193 26.77 22.28 23.26
CA ARG A 193 27.35 20.93 23.13
C ARG A 193 26.58 20.06 22.15
N LEU A 194 25.25 20.11 22.16
CA LEU A 194 24.40 19.39 21.22
C LEU A 194 24.74 19.78 19.77
N ARG A 195 24.86 21.09 19.50
CA ARG A 195 25.20 21.64 18.18
C ARG A 195 26.58 21.22 17.69
N VAL A 196 27.59 21.22 18.55
CA VAL A 196 28.97 20.85 18.17
C VAL A 196 29.11 19.35 17.95
N ARG A 197 28.40 18.53 18.74
CA ARG A 197 28.58 17.07 18.75
C ARG A 197 27.76 16.35 17.70
N TYR A 198 26.64 16.92 17.27
CA TYR A 198 25.71 16.28 16.34
C TYR A 198 25.40 17.22 15.17
N PRO A 199 25.77 16.86 13.92
CA PRO A 199 25.36 17.63 12.75
C PRO A 199 23.86 17.48 12.50
N ARG A 200 23.27 18.52 11.90
CA ARG A 200 21.88 18.53 11.43
C ARG A 200 21.74 17.65 10.20
N VAL A 201 20.56 17.09 9.99
CA VAL A 201 20.21 16.41 8.74
C VAL A 201 19.73 17.50 7.79
N GLU A 202 20.29 17.62 6.59
CA GLU A 202 19.74 18.48 5.55
C GLU A 202 18.32 17.99 5.24
N SER A 203 17.31 18.75 5.66
CA SER A 203 15.93 18.50 5.30
C SER A 203 15.68 19.13 3.93
N ASP A 204 15.44 18.28 2.93
CA ASP A 204 15.12 18.63 1.53
C ASP A 204 13.81 19.43 1.33
N THR A 205 13.25 20.01 2.39
CA THR A 205 12.01 20.79 2.31
C THR A 205 12.33 22.27 2.46
N PRO A 206 12.26 23.07 1.37
CA PRO A 206 12.16 24.51 1.50
C PRO A 206 10.88 24.80 2.29
N SER A 207 11.02 25.38 3.47
CA SER A 207 9.89 25.98 4.19
C SER A 207 9.49 27.28 3.47
N GLU A 208 8.97 27.17 2.25
CA GLU A 208 8.13 28.23 1.69
C GLU A 208 6.81 28.20 2.48
N SER A 209 6.79 28.98 3.54
CA SER A 209 5.57 29.32 4.26
C SER A 209 4.70 30.13 3.31
N GLU A 210 3.74 29.48 2.65
CA GLU A 210 2.71 30.21 1.89
C GLU A 210 2.11 31.32 2.77
N PRO A 211 1.70 32.46 2.21
CA PRO A 211 1.12 33.56 2.98
C PRO A 211 -0.03 33.06 3.87
N PRO A 212 -0.11 33.50 5.15
CA PRO A 212 -1.15 33.06 6.09
C PRO A 212 -2.57 33.20 5.54
N ALA A 213 -2.83 34.23 4.73
CA ALA A 213 -4.13 34.46 4.09
C ALA A 213 -4.54 33.35 3.09
N ARG A 214 -3.58 32.80 2.34
CA ARG A 214 -3.84 31.74 1.35
C ARG A 214 -4.11 30.40 2.05
N GLN A 215 -3.36 30.11 3.10
CA GLN A 215 -3.60 28.95 3.97
C GLN A 215 -4.98 29.02 4.65
N LEU A 216 -5.39 30.20 5.11
CA LEU A 216 -6.71 30.41 5.71
C LEU A 216 -7.84 30.16 4.68
N GLY A 217 -7.68 30.67 3.45
CA GLY A 217 -8.62 30.42 2.36
C GLY A 217 -8.76 28.93 2.04
N PHE A 218 -7.63 28.21 2.01
CA PHE A 218 -7.60 26.77 1.79
C PHE A 218 -8.27 25.98 2.93
N ALA A 219 -8.02 26.36 4.20
CA ALA A 219 -8.68 25.74 5.36
C ALA A 219 -10.21 25.93 5.31
N LEU A 220 -10.68 27.15 4.99
CA LEU A 220 -12.11 27.45 4.84
C LEU A 220 -12.77 26.67 3.71
N GLN A 221 -12.08 26.51 2.56
CA GLN A 221 -12.56 25.66 1.47
C GLN A 221 -12.62 24.18 1.91
N THR A 222 -11.63 23.73 2.67
CA THR A 222 -11.57 22.36 3.19
C THR A 222 -12.76 22.07 4.12
N PHE A 223 -13.12 22.99 5.02
CA PHE A 223 -14.30 22.84 5.89
C PHE A 223 -15.62 22.74 5.11
N ARG A 224 -15.75 23.45 3.98
CA ARG A 224 -16.92 23.33 3.11
C ARG A 224 -17.00 21.97 2.42
N SER A 225 -15.85 21.36 2.13
CA SER A 225 -15.76 20.08 1.42
C SER A 225 -15.71 18.84 2.33
N SER A 226 -15.39 19.00 3.61
CA SER A 226 -15.16 17.88 4.55
C SER A 226 -15.83 18.12 5.90
N ARG A 227 -16.88 17.33 6.16
CA ARG A 227 -17.54 17.28 7.47
C ARG A 227 -16.59 16.86 8.59
N PHE A 228 -15.68 15.92 8.28
CA PHE A 228 -14.65 15.46 9.22
C PHE A 228 -13.71 16.59 9.64
N ALA A 229 -13.24 17.41 8.69
CA ALA A 229 -12.36 18.54 9.00
C ALA A 229 -13.04 19.55 9.95
N LEU A 230 -14.32 19.86 9.70
CA LEU A 230 -15.10 20.73 10.56
C LEU A 230 -15.30 20.12 11.96
N GLY A 231 -15.65 18.82 12.02
CA GLY A 231 -15.80 18.08 13.28
C GLY A 231 -14.51 18.06 14.11
N LEU A 232 -13.35 17.88 13.46
CA LEU A 232 -12.04 17.89 14.13
C LEU A 232 -11.74 19.28 14.71
N SER A 233 -11.94 20.34 13.93
CA SER A 233 -11.73 21.72 14.42
C SER A 233 -12.69 22.07 15.57
N ALA A 234 -13.94 21.64 15.48
CA ALA A 234 -14.94 21.85 16.54
C ALA A 234 -14.58 21.08 17.83
N ALA A 235 -14.07 19.84 17.71
CA ALA A 235 -13.61 19.06 18.85
C ALA A 235 -12.44 19.76 19.57
N CYS A 236 -11.40 20.19 18.85
CA CYS A 236 -10.27 20.94 19.44
C CYS A 236 -10.74 22.24 20.11
N PHE A 237 -11.64 22.99 19.46
CA PHE A 237 -12.23 24.21 20.04
C PHE A 237 -12.93 23.91 21.36
N CYS A 238 -13.79 22.88 21.41
CA CYS A 238 -14.51 22.51 22.61
C CYS A 238 -13.57 22.05 23.73
N SER A 239 -12.56 21.23 23.40
CA SER A 239 -11.57 20.73 24.36
C SER A 239 -10.82 21.89 25.04
N VAL A 240 -10.35 22.90 24.28
CA VAL A 240 -9.64 24.05 24.85
C VAL A 240 -10.56 24.97 25.67
N ALA A 241 -11.77 25.25 25.17
CA ALA A 241 -12.72 26.10 25.89
C ALA A 241 -13.20 25.47 27.22
N LEU A 242 -13.46 24.15 27.24
CA LEU A 242 -13.80 23.41 28.46
C LEU A 242 -12.64 23.36 29.45
N ALA A 243 -11.41 23.18 28.96
CA ALA A 243 -10.20 23.20 29.77
C ALA A 243 -10.05 24.54 30.51
N ALA A 244 -10.21 25.68 29.83
CA ALA A 244 -10.16 27.01 30.44
C ALA A 244 -11.25 27.20 31.53
N GLY A 245 -12.45 26.66 31.31
CA GLY A 245 -13.52 26.65 32.31
C GLY A 245 -13.18 25.83 33.56
N LEU A 246 -12.63 24.62 33.39
CA LEU A 246 -12.18 23.78 34.50
C LEU A 246 -10.99 24.40 35.24
N GLU A 247 -10.05 25.01 34.52
CA GLU A 247 -8.92 25.72 35.13
C GLU A 247 -9.40 26.85 36.04
N TYR A 248 -10.33 27.69 35.58
CA TYR A 248 -10.93 28.74 36.41
C TYR A 248 -11.57 28.20 37.69
N LEU A 249 -12.39 27.15 37.57
CA LEU A 249 -13.05 26.52 38.72
C LEU A 249 -12.03 25.91 39.70
N SER A 250 -11.04 25.17 39.19
CA SER A 250 -9.98 24.57 40.02
C SER A 250 -9.15 25.62 40.74
N MET A 251 -8.71 26.67 40.03
CA MET A 251 -7.89 27.74 40.62
C MET A 251 -8.68 28.56 41.65
N SER A 252 -9.99 28.72 41.47
CA SER A 252 -10.85 29.37 42.46
C SER A 252 -10.84 28.64 43.80
N VAL A 253 -10.92 27.30 43.79
CA VAL A 253 -10.87 26.46 45.00
C VAL A 253 -9.46 26.39 45.58
N PHE A 254 -8.42 26.26 44.76
CA PHE A 254 -7.05 26.13 45.27
C PHE A 254 -6.52 27.40 45.94
N SER A 255 -6.95 28.57 45.46
CA SER A 255 -6.51 29.87 45.99
C SER A 255 -7.17 30.27 47.32
N GLU A 256 -8.25 29.58 47.72
CA GLU A 256 -9.06 29.98 48.89
C GLU A 256 -8.26 29.90 50.21
N GLY A 257 -8.10 31.05 50.86
CA GLY A 257 -7.49 31.17 52.19
C GLY A 257 -6.00 30.83 52.28
N LYS A 258 -5.25 30.82 51.17
CA LYS A 258 -3.82 30.45 51.15
C LYS A 258 -2.89 31.64 51.01
N SER A 259 -1.72 31.54 51.64
CA SER A 259 -0.61 32.46 51.39
C SER A 259 0.03 32.21 50.02
N PRO A 260 0.78 33.18 49.44
CA PRO A 260 1.46 32.98 48.16
C PRO A 260 2.43 31.79 48.17
N ALA A 261 3.13 31.58 49.29
CA ALA A 261 4.08 30.49 49.47
C ALA A 261 3.38 29.13 49.55
N ASP A 262 2.28 29.03 50.30
CA ASP A 262 1.50 27.78 50.41
C ASP A 262 0.80 27.42 49.10
N LEU A 263 0.32 28.43 48.37
CA LEU A 263 -0.28 28.25 47.05
C LEU A 263 0.79 27.82 46.02
N ALA A 264 1.97 28.44 46.03
CA ALA A 264 3.10 27.99 45.20
C ALA A 264 3.51 26.55 45.51
N ALA A 265 3.58 26.16 46.79
CA ALA A 265 3.88 24.79 47.20
C ALA A 265 2.80 23.79 46.78
N LEU A 266 1.52 24.17 46.83
CA LEU A 266 0.41 23.34 46.37
C LEU A 266 0.44 23.17 44.84
N LEU A 267 0.53 24.28 44.10
CA LEU A 267 0.57 24.25 42.64
C LEU A 267 1.81 23.50 42.13
N GLY A 268 2.96 23.66 42.78
CA GLY A 268 4.17 22.88 42.49
C GLY A 268 3.93 21.37 42.61
N ARG A 269 3.25 20.91 43.67
CA ARG A 269 2.90 19.49 43.85
C ARG A 269 1.92 19.01 42.78
N LEU A 270 0.88 19.79 42.50
CA LEU A 270 -0.13 19.47 41.51
C LEU A 270 0.47 19.37 40.10
N PHE A 271 1.24 20.37 39.68
CA PHE A 271 1.92 20.35 38.38
C PHE A 271 2.96 19.22 38.28
N ALA A 272 3.72 18.95 39.35
CA ALA A 272 4.66 17.83 39.35
C ALA A 272 3.95 16.49 39.16
N ALA A 273 2.88 16.24 39.93
CA ALA A 273 2.09 15.03 39.80
C ALA A 273 1.42 14.92 38.42
N ALA A 274 0.89 16.03 37.88
CA ALA A 274 0.24 16.03 36.58
C ALA A 274 1.23 15.70 35.44
N ASN A 275 2.44 16.27 35.48
CA ASN A 275 3.47 15.95 34.49
C ASN A 275 4.02 14.52 34.63
N ILE A 276 4.08 13.96 35.85
CA ILE A 276 4.39 12.53 36.06
C ILE A 276 3.29 11.64 35.47
N LEU A 277 2.01 11.99 35.67
CA LEU A 277 0.90 11.27 35.07
C LEU A 277 0.93 11.36 33.54
N THR A 278 1.20 12.54 32.98
CA THR A 278 1.38 12.76 31.53
C THR A 278 2.53 11.92 30.98
N LEU A 279 3.65 11.84 31.70
CA LEU A 279 4.80 11.00 31.35
C LEU A 279 4.42 9.51 31.31
N ILE A 280 3.74 9.01 32.35
CA ILE A 280 3.27 7.63 32.41
C ILE A 280 2.27 7.35 31.28
N ALA A 281 1.34 8.29 31.05
CA ALA A 281 0.33 8.16 30.03
C ALA A 281 0.93 8.09 28.62
N ASN A 282 1.88 8.98 28.30
CA ASN A 282 2.59 8.98 27.02
C ASN A 282 3.40 7.70 26.79
N LEU A 283 4.10 7.20 27.82
CA LEU A 283 4.97 6.04 27.67
C LEU A 283 4.21 4.71 27.65
N PHE A 284 3.13 4.59 28.43
CA PHE A 284 2.51 3.28 28.70
C PHE A 284 1.02 3.19 28.38
N VAL A 285 0.28 4.31 28.38
CA VAL A 285 -1.19 4.27 28.27
C VAL A 285 -1.66 4.59 26.86
N TYR A 286 -1.19 5.69 26.26
CA TYR A 286 -1.71 6.19 25.00
C TYR A 286 -1.64 5.15 23.87
N ASN A 287 -0.46 4.57 23.61
CA ASN A 287 -0.29 3.56 22.57
C ASN A 287 -1.17 2.31 22.81
N ARG A 288 -1.33 1.89 24.07
CA ARG A 288 -2.19 0.75 24.44
C ARG A 288 -3.67 1.07 24.32
N LEU A 289 -4.04 2.31 24.57
CA LEU A 289 -5.40 2.79 24.47
C LEU A 289 -5.82 2.81 22.99
N VAL A 290 -5.02 3.47 22.14
CA VAL A 290 -5.26 3.52 20.70
C VAL A 290 -5.27 2.12 20.07
N SER A 291 -4.35 1.22 20.44
CA SER A 291 -4.33 -0.13 19.87
C SER A 291 -5.50 -1.02 20.31
N ARG A 292 -6.08 -0.78 21.50
CA ARG A 292 -7.20 -1.58 22.02
C ARG A 292 -8.57 -1.07 21.62
N ILE A 293 -8.79 0.23 21.71
CA ILE A 293 -10.10 0.83 21.44
C ILE A 293 -10.14 1.60 20.11
N GLY A 294 -9.01 1.82 19.45
CA GLY A 294 -8.94 2.56 18.18
C GLY A 294 -8.89 4.09 18.37
N VAL A 295 -8.43 4.78 17.33
CA VAL A 295 -8.26 6.25 17.27
C VAL A 295 -9.60 6.97 17.48
N GLY A 296 -10.65 6.53 16.78
CA GLY A 296 -11.98 7.15 16.86
C GLY A 296 -12.61 7.07 18.25
N ASN A 297 -12.46 5.97 18.98
CA ASN A 297 -12.96 5.86 20.36
C ASN A 297 -12.10 6.62 21.35
N THR A 298 -10.79 6.75 21.09
CA THR A 298 -9.86 7.49 21.96
C THR A 298 -10.26 8.97 22.05
N ALA A 299 -10.86 9.54 20.99
CA ALA A 299 -11.39 10.90 20.97
C ALA A 299 -12.54 11.15 21.97
N LEU A 300 -13.18 10.10 22.49
CA LEU A 300 -14.26 10.22 23.48
C LEU A 300 -13.74 10.40 24.91
N VAL A 301 -12.48 10.07 25.17
CA VAL A 301 -11.93 9.98 26.53
C VAL A 301 -11.91 11.35 27.21
N LEU A 302 -11.42 12.39 26.52
CA LEU A 302 -11.34 13.73 27.08
C LEU A 302 -12.72 14.35 27.36
N PRO A 303 -13.69 14.39 26.42
CA PRO A 303 -15.00 14.97 26.70
C PRO A 303 -15.75 14.23 27.82
N LEU A 304 -15.60 12.90 27.93
CA LEU A 304 -16.14 12.15 29.07
C LEU A 304 -15.48 12.54 30.39
N ALA A 305 -14.15 12.72 30.41
CA ALA A 305 -13.43 13.15 31.60
C ALA A 305 -13.82 14.57 32.03
N PHE A 306 -14.01 15.50 31.07
CA PHE A 306 -14.48 16.85 31.34
C PHE A 306 -15.92 16.88 31.83
N LEU A 307 -16.81 16.08 31.21
CA LEU A 307 -18.18 15.92 31.67
C LEU A 307 -18.22 15.44 33.13
N ALA A 308 -17.40 14.45 33.47
CA ALA A 308 -17.27 13.95 34.84
C ALA A 308 -16.70 15.01 35.80
N ALA A 309 -15.72 15.81 35.37
CA ALA A 309 -15.13 16.89 36.16
C ALA A 309 -16.12 18.03 36.46
N PHE A 310 -16.89 18.47 35.46
CA PHE A 310 -17.94 19.46 35.66
C PHE A 310 -19.10 18.91 36.51
N ALA A 311 -19.48 17.64 36.32
CA ALA A 311 -20.46 16.98 37.18
C ALA A 311 -19.98 16.90 38.64
N ALA A 312 -18.69 16.62 38.87
CA ALA A 312 -18.10 16.64 40.20
C ALA A 312 -18.21 18.03 40.85
N PHE A 313 -17.91 19.10 40.11
CA PHE A 313 -18.08 20.48 40.59
C PHE A 313 -19.54 20.87 40.87
N TYR A 314 -20.47 20.35 40.07
CA TYR A 314 -21.90 20.57 40.29
C TYR A 314 -22.39 19.91 41.58
N LEU A 315 -21.92 18.70 41.86
CA LEU A 315 -22.31 17.92 43.05
C LEU A 315 -21.57 18.37 44.32
N GLN A 316 -20.28 18.67 44.20
CA GLN A 316 -19.39 18.99 45.33
C GLN A 316 -18.41 20.10 44.95
N GLN A 317 -18.57 21.28 45.57
CA GLN A 317 -17.72 22.46 45.33
C GLN A 317 -16.44 22.42 46.19
N GLY A 318 -15.82 21.24 46.26
CA GLY A 318 -14.71 20.97 47.18
C GLY A 318 -13.38 20.73 46.47
N PHE A 319 -12.33 20.59 47.28
CA PHE A 319 -10.97 20.30 46.82
C PHE A 319 -10.89 19.05 45.93
N VAL A 320 -11.72 18.02 46.18
CA VAL A 320 -11.74 16.78 45.39
C VAL A 320 -12.18 17.05 43.94
N ALA A 321 -13.20 17.87 43.72
CA ALA A 321 -13.64 18.23 42.38
C ALA A 321 -12.58 19.05 41.64
N ALA A 322 -11.98 20.03 42.33
CA ALA A 322 -10.87 20.82 41.80
C ALA A 322 -9.64 19.96 41.44
N PHE A 323 -9.33 18.97 42.29
CA PHE A 323 -8.25 18.01 42.06
C PHE A 323 -8.51 17.16 40.81
N LEU A 324 -9.69 16.54 40.69
CA LEU A 324 -10.04 15.72 39.52
C LEU A 324 -10.03 16.53 38.23
N ALA A 325 -10.61 17.72 38.24
CA ALA A 325 -10.61 18.64 37.11
C ALA A 325 -9.20 19.04 36.70
N PHE A 326 -8.33 19.34 37.67
CA PHE A 326 -6.94 19.72 37.41
C PHE A 326 -6.19 18.66 36.60
N TYR A 327 -6.26 17.38 37.00
CA TYR A 327 -5.59 16.32 36.23
C TYR A 327 -6.28 16.03 34.91
N ALA A 328 -7.59 16.22 34.80
CA ALA A 328 -8.29 16.06 33.54
C ALA A 328 -7.75 17.03 32.48
N TYR A 329 -7.69 18.34 32.77
CA TYR A 329 -7.23 19.31 31.78
C TYR A 329 -5.70 19.38 31.68
N GLN A 330 -4.96 19.16 32.76
CA GLN A 330 -3.49 19.27 32.73
C GLN A 330 -2.81 18.00 32.17
N SER A 331 -3.41 16.82 32.36
CA SER A 331 -2.79 15.55 31.97
C SER A 331 -3.46 14.88 30.77
N LEU A 332 -4.79 14.71 30.75
CA LEU A 332 -5.46 13.98 29.67
C LEU A 332 -5.43 14.76 28.35
N LEU A 333 -5.61 16.09 28.40
CA LEU A 333 -5.47 16.96 27.22
C LEU A 333 -4.08 16.80 26.59
N ALA A 334 -3.03 16.86 27.42
CA ALA A 334 -1.64 16.78 26.97
C ALA A 334 -1.22 15.39 26.49
N SER A 335 -1.66 14.32 27.16
CA SER A 335 -1.17 12.95 26.90
C SER A 335 -2.06 12.10 26.01
N ILE A 336 -3.35 12.43 25.88
CA ILE A 336 -4.30 11.66 25.09
C ILE A 336 -4.81 12.49 23.93
N GLU A 337 -5.40 13.66 24.19
CA GLU A 337 -6.09 14.43 23.15
C GLU A 337 -5.14 14.92 22.05
N TYR A 338 -4.08 15.67 22.39
CA TYR A 338 -3.16 16.16 21.37
C TYR A 338 -2.49 15.03 20.58
N ASN A 339 -2.17 13.92 21.24
CA ASN A 339 -1.63 12.74 20.55
C ASN A 339 -2.67 12.12 19.60
N ASN A 340 -3.92 11.98 20.02
CA ASN A 340 -4.99 11.41 19.20
C ASN A 340 -5.35 12.31 18.02
N VAL A 341 -5.39 13.63 18.22
CA VAL A 341 -5.59 14.64 17.17
C VAL A 341 -4.52 14.51 16.07
N ASN A 342 -3.25 14.27 16.45
CA ASN A 342 -2.18 14.03 15.47
C ASN A 342 -2.45 12.82 14.57
N VAL A 343 -3.06 11.76 15.10
CA VAL A 343 -3.45 10.59 14.31
C VAL A 343 -4.70 10.90 13.48
N LEU A 344 -5.68 11.62 14.03
CA LEU A 344 -6.89 12.04 13.31
C LEU A 344 -6.58 12.91 12.07
N PHE A 345 -5.52 13.72 12.11
CA PHE A 345 -5.05 14.46 10.94
C PHE A 345 -4.68 13.55 9.76
N ASN A 346 -4.39 12.27 9.98
CA ASN A 346 -4.06 11.36 8.88
C ASN A 346 -5.24 11.06 7.94
N ALA A 347 -6.47 11.22 8.40
CA ALA A 347 -7.67 11.08 7.57
C ALA A 347 -7.89 12.27 6.62
N LEU A 348 -7.10 13.34 6.71
CA LEU A 348 -7.20 14.50 5.82
C LEU A 348 -6.24 14.39 4.63
N PRO A 349 -6.63 14.93 3.44
CA PRO A 349 -5.75 15.04 2.29
C PRO A 349 -4.40 15.67 2.61
N SER A 350 -3.32 15.15 2.03
CA SER A 350 -1.95 15.63 2.27
C SER A 350 -1.82 17.13 2.05
N ALA A 351 -2.52 17.68 1.05
CA ALA A 351 -2.59 19.12 0.78
C ALA A 351 -3.32 19.93 1.88
N ALA A 352 -4.26 19.31 2.60
CA ALA A 352 -5.07 19.96 3.62
C ALA A 352 -4.52 19.84 5.05
N LYS A 353 -3.67 18.84 5.34
CA LYS A 353 -3.15 18.61 6.71
C LYS A 353 -2.49 19.85 7.31
N ARG A 354 -1.55 20.45 6.59
CA ARG A 354 -0.77 21.61 7.11
C ARG A 354 -1.64 22.87 7.27
N PRO A 355 -2.41 23.32 6.27
CA PRO A 355 -3.30 24.48 6.43
C PRO A 355 -4.32 24.31 7.55
N LEU A 356 -4.92 23.12 7.70
CA LEU A 356 -5.93 22.88 8.73
C LEU A 356 -5.32 22.85 10.13
N ARG A 357 -4.15 22.23 10.29
CA ARG A 357 -3.40 22.23 11.55
C ARG A 357 -3.02 23.65 11.98
N THR A 358 -2.45 24.42 11.06
CA THR A 358 -2.10 25.82 11.32
C THR A 358 -3.33 26.65 11.67
N PHE A 359 -4.48 26.44 11.02
CA PHE A 359 -5.73 27.09 11.39
C PHE A 359 -6.17 26.73 12.82
N ILE A 360 -6.12 25.44 13.18
CA ILE A 360 -6.55 24.98 14.51
C ILE A 360 -5.65 25.61 15.60
N GLU A 361 -4.33 25.48 15.45
CA GLU A 361 -3.36 25.95 16.44
C GLU A 361 -3.28 27.49 16.52
N ALA A 362 -3.30 28.18 15.38
CA ALA A 362 -3.09 29.64 15.34
C ALA A 362 -4.38 30.46 15.51
N LEU A 363 -5.56 29.86 15.28
CA LEU A 363 -6.84 30.57 15.35
C LEU A 363 -7.88 29.86 16.20
N SER A 364 -8.15 28.57 15.99
CA SER A 364 -9.23 27.86 16.70
C SER A 364 -9.00 27.78 18.21
N GLU A 365 -7.82 27.34 18.66
CA GLU A 365 -7.51 27.20 20.09
C GLU A 365 -7.41 28.54 20.82
N PRO A 366 -6.75 29.58 20.27
CA PRO A 366 -6.76 30.91 20.87
C PRO A 366 -8.17 31.49 20.93
N LEU A 367 -8.98 31.31 19.90
CA LEU A 367 -10.37 31.77 19.90
C LEU A 367 -11.22 31.04 20.95
N ALA A 368 -10.99 29.73 21.15
CA ALA A 368 -11.65 28.96 22.19
C ALA A 368 -11.34 29.50 23.59
N THR A 369 -10.06 29.78 23.86
CA THR A 369 -9.61 30.39 25.12
C THR A 369 -10.22 31.78 25.31
N ALA A 370 -10.23 32.62 24.27
CA ALA A 370 -10.86 33.95 24.32
C ALA A 370 -12.37 33.88 24.57
N ALA A 371 -13.07 32.96 23.91
CA ALA A 371 -14.50 32.76 24.07
C ALA A 371 -14.85 32.31 25.50
N ALA A 372 -14.09 31.36 26.05
CA ALA A 372 -14.23 30.94 27.45
C ALA A 372 -13.93 32.09 28.42
N GLY A 373 -12.87 32.87 28.16
CA GLY A 373 -12.54 34.08 28.92
C GLY A 373 -13.65 35.12 28.89
N GLY A 374 -14.23 35.41 27.72
CA GLY A 374 -15.36 36.31 27.56
C GLY A 374 -16.60 35.83 28.31
N PHE A 375 -16.94 34.54 28.20
CA PHE A 375 -18.03 33.90 28.94
C PHE A 375 -17.84 34.11 30.46
N LEU A 376 -16.65 33.80 30.97
CA LEU A 376 -16.34 33.91 32.39
C LEU A 376 -16.32 35.38 32.86
N LEU A 377 -15.81 36.32 32.06
CA LEU A 377 -15.83 37.75 32.42
C LEU A 377 -17.24 38.30 32.58
N LEU A 378 -18.15 37.90 31.69
CA LEU A 378 -19.53 38.39 31.69
C LEU A 378 -20.38 37.76 32.79
N TRP A 379 -20.15 36.47 33.07
CA TRP A 379 -21.09 35.69 33.88
C TRP A 379 -20.52 35.07 35.15
N ALA A 380 -19.21 34.93 35.32
CA ALA A 380 -18.66 34.28 36.52
C ALA A 380 -18.85 35.12 37.81
N GLY A 381 -19.02 36.44 37.69
CA GLY A 381 -19.34 37.31 38.83
C GLY A 381 -20.81 37.25 39.25
N SER A 382 -21.73 36.89 38.33
CA SER A 382 -23.17 36.80 38.59
C SER A 382 -23.66 35.38 38.86
N LEU A 383 -22.98 34.37 38.29
CA LEU A 383 -23.32 32.97 38.43
C LEU A 383 -22.44 32.32 39.51
N GLY A 384 -23.06 31.62 40.46
CA GLY A 384 -22.32 30.78 41.40
C GLY A 384 -21.69 29.55 40.73
N VAL A 385 -20.74 28.90 41.42
CA VAL A 385 -20.03 27.71 40.93
C VAL A 385 -20.95 26.61 40.36
N PRO A 386 -22.11 26.26 40.96
CA PRO A 386 -23.01 25.26 40.38
C PRO A 386 -23.56 25.63 39.01
N HIS A 387 -23.84 26.90 38.76
CA HIS A 387 -24.38 27.36 37.48
C HIS A 387 -23.30 27.37 36.39
N LEU A 388 -22.07 27.73 36.75
CA LEU A 388 -20.91 27.60 35.86
C LEU A 388 -20.62 26.12 35.55
N ALA A 389 -20.70 25.26 36.56
CA ALA A 389 -20.54 23.82 36.39
C ALA A 389 -21.63 23.23 35.49
N LEU A 390 -22.89 23.65 35.65
CA LEU A 390 -24.00 23.24 34.78
C LEU A 390 -23.79 23.69 33.33
N ALA A 391 -23.35 24.94 33.10
CA ALA A 391 -22.99 25.41 31.77
C ALA A 391 -21.85 24.56 31.15
N GLY A 392 -20.85 24.20 31.96
CA GLY A 392 -19.79 23.27 31.58
C GLY A 392 -20.30 21.87 31.23
N ILE A 393 -21.25 21.31 31.98
CA ILE A 393 -21.89 20.02 31.68
C ILE A 393 -22.59 20.06 30.33
N LEU A 394 -23.41 21.10 30.08
CA LEU A 394 -24.13 21.25 28.81
C LEU A 394 -23.16 21.36 27.64
N PHE A 395 -22.08 22.15 27.80
CA PHE A 395 -21.09 22.32 26.77
C PHE A 395 -20.23 21.06 26.55
N ALA A 396 -19.86 20.33 27.62
CA ALA A 396 -19.17 19.04 27.55
C ALA A 396 -20.04 17.95 26.89
N THR A 397 -21.35 18.00 27.08
CA THR A 397 -22.30 17.09 26.39
C THR A 397 -22.33 17.39 24.89
N GLY A 398 -22.32 18.67 24.51
CA GLY A 398 -22.16 19.08 23.11
C GLY A 398 -20.83 18.64 22.51
N ALA A 399 -19.73 18.80 23.25
CA ALA A 399 -18.41 18.33 22.84
C ALA A 399 -18.36 16.81 22.65
N LEU A 400 -19.03 16.04 23.53
CA LEU A 400 -19.17 14.59 23.38
C LEU A 400 -19.95 14.23 22.12
N ALA A 401 -21.03 14.97 21.78
CA ALA A 401 -21.76 14.76 20.54
C ALA A 401 -20.88 15.02 19.31
N VAL A 402 -20.07 16.09 19.32
CA VAL A 402 -19.09 16.37 18.25
C VAL A 402 -18.07 15.23 18.13
N ALA A 403 -17.54 14.73 19.25
CA ALA A 403 -16.59 13.62 19.26
C ALA A 403 -17.21 12.30 18.74
N LEU A 404 -18.50 12.05 19.01
CA LEU A 404 -19.23 10.90 18.45
C LEU A 404 -19.43 11.00 16.94
N ILE A 405 -19.71 12.21 16.43
CA ILE A 405 -19.77 12.46 14.98
C ILE A 405 -18.39 12.25 14.35
N LEU A 406 -17.34 12.81 14.94
CA LEU A 406 -15.96 12.68 14.48
C LEU A 406 -15.52 11.21 14.41
N ARG A 407 -15.87 10.42 15.43
CA ARG A 407 -15.64 8.97 15.48
C ARG A 407 -16.30 8.24 14.30
N HIS A 408 -17.54 8.60 13.96
CA HIS A 408 -18.26 7.98 12.85
C HIS A 408 -17.64 8.34 11.50
N ASP A 409 -17.28 9.61 11.31
CA ASP A 409 -16.78 10.14 10.04
C ASP A 409 -15.31 9.75 9.76
N TYR A 410 -14.52 9.39 10.79
CA TYR A 410 -13.08 9.09 10.66
C TYR A 410 -12.77 7.99 9.63
N ALA A 411 -13.44 6.84 9.71
CA ALA A 411 -13.18 5.72 8.81
C ALA A 411 -13.53 6.06 7.36
N GLY A 412 -14.63 6.80 7.15
CA GLY A 412 -15.05 7.25 5.82
C GLY A 412 -14.08 8.27 5.22
N ALA A 413 -13.62 9.24 6.02
CA ALA A 413 -12.65 10.25 5.58
C ALA A 413 -11.30 9.64 5.20
N LEU A 414 -10.81 8.64 5.96
CA LEU A 414 -9.58 7.94 5.64
C LEU A 414 -9.67 7.18 4.31
N ALA A 415 -10.78 6.47 4.07
CA ALA A 415 -11.01 5.75 2.82
C ALA A 415 -11.13 6.71 1.61
N GLU A 416 -11.87 7.81 1.76
CA GLU A 416 -12.01 8.82 0.70
C GLU A 416 -10.67 9.47 0.33
N ASN A 417 -9.81 9.70 1.32
CA ASN A 417 -8.48 10.28 1.11
C ASN A 417 -7.56 9.35 0.31
N LEU A 418 -7.65 8.03 0.51
CA LEU A 418 -6.89 7.04 -0.26
C LEU A 418 -7.38 6.92 -1.70
N ARG A 419 -8.69 7.11 -1.93
CA ARG A 419 -9.34 7.01 -3.24
C ARG A 419 -9.05 8.17 -4.19
N ARG A 420 -8.89 9.40 -3.68
CA ARG A 420 -8.84 10.62 -4.52
C ARG A 420 -7.71 10.64 -5.55
N ASP A 421 -6.63 9.90 -5.32
CA ASP A 421 -5.47 9.85 -6.22
C ASP A 421 -5.37 8.53 -7.02
N TRP A 422 -6.38 7.64 -6.94
CA TRP A 422 -6.32 6.30 -7.54
C TRP A 422 -7.55 5.93 -8.39
N LEU A 423 -7.33 5.59 -9.66
CA LEU A 423 -8.35 5.06 -10.58
C LEU A 423 -8.36 3.52 -10.50
N ASP A 424 -9.43 2.95 -9.95
CA ASP A 424 -9.61 1.50 -9.88
C ASP A 424 -10.18 0.93 -11.19
N PHE A 425 -9.31 0.52 -12.09
CA PHE A 425 -9.69 -0.16 -13.34
C PHE A 425 -10.23 -1.59 -13.14
N ALA A 426 -10.28 -2.10 -11.90
CA ALA A 426 -10.89 -3.39 -11.58
C ALA A 426 -12.37 -3.29 -11.18
N ALA A 427 -12.87 -2.08 -10.93
CA ALA A 427 -14.29 -1.83 -10.65
C ALA A 427 -15.17 -2.17 -11.87
N PRO A 428 -16.45 -2.61 -11.66
CA PRO A 428 -17.43 -2.74 -12.73
C PRO A 428 -17.46 -1.49 -13.58
N ILE A 429 -17.63 -1.68 -14.89
CA ILE A 429 -17.39 -0.59 -15.83
C ILE A 429 -18.35 0.58 -15.62
N GLU A 430 -19.56 0.33 -15.09
CA GLU A 430 -20.48 1.40 -14.72
C GLU A 430 -19.92 2.34 -13.63
N GLU A 431 -19.09 1.84 -12.72
CA GLU A 431 -18.53 2.63 -11.60
C GLU A 431 -17.44 3.60 -12.07
N TRP A 432 -16.48 3.17 -12.89
CA TRP A 432 -15.46 4.09 -13.41
C TRP A 432 -16.01 5.02 -14.49
N ARG A 433 -17.04 4.60 -15.25
CA ARG A 433 -17.74 5.50 -16.19
C ARG A 433 -18.33 6.72 -15.49
N ASN A 434 -18.82 6.56 -14.25
CA ASN A 434 -19.36 7.65 -13.43
C ASN A 434 -18.26 8.54 -12.82
N GLN A 435 -17.00 8.07 -12.81
CA GLN A 435 -15.84 8.84 -12.34
C GLN A 435 -15.23 9.71 -13.44
N LEU A 436 -15.51 9.43 -14.71
CA LEU A 436 -15.04 10.23 -15.84
C LEU A 436 -15.59 11.66 -15.76
N THR A 437 -14.67 12.62 -15.70
CA THR A 437 -14.99 14.03 -15.81
C THR A 437 -15.25 14.42 -17.27
N GLU A 438 -15.84 15.61 -17.49
CA GLU A 438 -16.02 16.11 -18.86
C GLU A 438 -14.67 16.39 -19.55
N GLN A 439 -13.61 16.68 -18.78
CA GLN A 439 -12.25 16.81 -19.32
C GLN A 439 -11.72 15.48 -19.84
N ASP A 440 -11.98 14.37 -19.14
CA ASP A 440 -11.56 13.03 -19.59
C ASP A 440 -12.30 12.63 -20.87
N ARG A 441 -13.59 12.98 -20.98
CA ARG A 441 -14.39 12.71 -22.19
C ARG A 441 -13.89 13.50 -23.38
N GLU A 442 -13.53 14.77 -23.19
CA GLU A 442 -12.97 15.59 -24.25
C GLU A 442 -11.61 15.06 -24.71
N LEU A 443 -10.76 14.61 -23.79
CA LEU A 443 -9.49 13.95 -24.11
C LEU A 443 -9.72 12.67 -24.94
N LEU A 444 -10.73 11.86 -24.60
CA LEU A 444 -11.07 10.67 -25.38
C LEU A 444 -11.52 11.01 -26.80
N ARG A 445 -12.34 12.05 -26.99
CA ARG A 445 -12.75 12.54 -28.31
C ARG A 445 -11.55 13.02 -29.13
N GLU A 446 -10.68 13.83 -28.52
CA GLU A 446 -9.46 14.32 -29.15
C GLU A 446 -8.55 13.14 -29.56
N LYS A 447 -8.29 12.20 -28.66
CA LYS A 447 -7.40 11.06 -28.90
C LYS A 447 -7.93 10.10 -29.95
N ALA A 448 -9.25 9.87 -30.02
CA ALA A 448 -9.86 9.01 -31.03
C ALA A 448 -9.62 9.52 -32.48
N VAL A 449 -9.58 10.85 -32.65
CA VAL A 449 -9.45 11.50 -33.97
C VAL A 449 -8.00 11.90 -34.28
N HIS A 450 -7.28 12.46 -33.31
CA HIS A 450 -6.02 13.18 -33.54
C HIS A 450 -4.77 12.48 -32.99
N SER A 451 -4.89 11.36 -32.27
CA SER A 451 -3.69 10.67 -31.78
C SER A 451 -2.83 10.13 -32.94
N SER A 452 -1.52 10.36 -32.85
CA SER A 452 -0.51 9.80 -33.76
C SER A 452 -0.34 8.29 -33.58
N ASP A 453 -0.70 7.75 -32.41
CA ASP A 453 -0.68 6.32 -32.14
C ASP A 453 -2.02 5.68 -32.51
N ARG A 454 -1.99 4.76 -33.48
CA ARG A 454 -3.19 4.02 -33.93
C ARG A 454 -3.78 3.14 -32.82
N GLY A 455 -2.96 2.62 -31.90
CA GLY A 455 -3.44 1.85 -30.75
C GLY A 455 -4.27 2.71 -29.79
N GLU A 456 -3.79 3.94 -29.52
CA GLU A 456 -4.53 4.91 -28.72
C GLU A 456 -5.86 5.29 -29.38
N ARG A 457 -5.88 5.48 -30.71
CA ARG A 457 -7.12 5.78 -31.44
C ARG A 457 -8.16 4.67 -31.31
N ILE A 458 -7.76 3.40 -31.50
CA ILE A 458 -8.65 2.25 -31.38
C ILE A 458 -9.19 2.13 -29.95
N ALA A 459 -8.32 2.28 -28.94
CA ALA A 459 -8.74 2.21 -27.54
C ALA A 459 -9.69 3.36 -27.16
N ALA A 460 -9.39 4.59 -27.59
CA ALA A 460 -10.25 5.75 -27.35
C ALA A 460 -11.63 5.58 -28.01
N ALA A 461 -11.67 5.11 -29.27
CA ALA A 461 -12.93 4.80 -29.94
C ALA A 461 -13.72 3.69 -29.25
N ASP A 462 -13.05 2.62 -28.79
CA ASP A 462 -13.71 1.55 -28.03
C ASP A 462 -14.31 2.07 -26.72
N LEU A 463 -13.59 2.96 -26.01
CA LEU A 463 -14.07 3.61 -24.78
C LEU A 463 -15.22 4.59 -25.03
N LEU A 464 -15.26 5.29 -26.17
CA LEU A 464 -16.39 6.14 -26.58
C LEU A 464 -17.64 5.31 -26.91
N VAL A 465 -17.49 4.21 -27.64
CA VAL A 465 -18.58 3.25 -27.88
C VAL A 465 -19.07 2.67 -26.54
N PHE A 466 -18.14 2.40 -25.63
CA PHE A 466 -18.47 1.89 -24.31
C PHE A 466 -19.24 2.93 -23.46
N SER A 467 -18.81 4.19 -23.47
CA SER A 467 -19.43 5.26 -22.68
C SER A 467 -20.80 5.70 -23.22
N GLY A 468 -21.13 5.34 -24.46
CA GLY A 468 -22.34 5.78 -25.16
C GLY A 468 -22.23 7.20 -25.67
N ASP A 469 -21.01 7.69 -25.95
CA ASP A 469 -20.81 9.02 -26.52
C ASP A 469 -21.32 9.05 -27.97
N PRO A 470 -22.12 10.05 -28.38
CA PRO A 470 -22.64 10.16 -29.75
C PRO A 470 -21.55 10.18 -30.84
N SER A 471 -20.35 10.64 -30.50
CA SER A 471 -19.21 10.77 -31.41
C SER A 471 -18.55 9.43 -31.73
N ALA A 472 -18.95 8.35 -31.06
CA ALA A 472 -18.40 7.02 -31.23
C ALA A 472 -18.57 6.49 -32.68
N SER A 473 -19.70 6.78 -33.32
CA SER A 473 -19.98 6.37 -34.70
C SER A 473 -18.95 6.94 -35.69
N ASP A 474 -18.70 8.25 -35.63
CA ASP A 474 -17.72 8.96 -36.47
C ASP A 474 -16.27 8.50 -36.18
N ALA A 475 -15.94 8.26 -34.91
CA ALA A 475 -14.63 7.73 -34.54
C ALA A 475 -14.38 6.34 -35.14
N VAL A 476 -15.39 5.46 -35.12
CA VAL A 476 -15.27 4.09 -35.63
C VAL A 476 -15.27 4.04 -37.16
N THR A 477 -16.11 4.82 -37.86
CA THR A 477 -16.11 4.85 -39.34
C THR A 477 -14.78 5.35 -39.89
N ARG A 478 -14.22 6.43 -39.32
CA ARG A 478 -12.88 6.95 -39.71
C ARG A 478 -11.75 5.96 -39.40
N LEU A 479 -11.88 5.16 -38.36
CA LEU A 479 -10.95 4.07 -38.09
C LEU A 479 -11.06 3.00 -39.18
N LEU A 480 -12.26 2.58 -39.55
CA LEU A 480 -12.48 1.55 -40.56
C LEU A 480 -12.02 1.97 -41.97
N GLU A 481 -12.17 3.24 -42.34
CA GLU A 481 -11.68 3.77 -43.63
C GLU A 481 -10.15 3.65 -43.79
N THR A 482 -9.41 3.69 -42.67
CA THR A 482 -7.95 3.63 -42.65
C THR A 482 -7.39 2.32 -42.12
N ALA A 483 -8.29 1.37 -41.81
CA ALA A 483 -7.99 0.09 -41.20
C ALA A 483 -7.37 -0.89 -42.20
N ARG A 484 -6.43 -1.71 -41.72
CA ARG A 484 -5.84 -2.84 -42.45
C ARG A 484 -6.37 -4.17 -41.92
N SER A 485 -6.20 -5.25 -42.68
CA SER A 485 -6.48 -6.64 -42.28
C SER A 485 -6.00 -6.98 -40.86
N VAL A 486 -4.77 -6.60 -40.52
CA VAL A 486 -4.15 -6.81 -39.20
C VAL A 486 -4.92 -6.15 -38.05
N GLU A 487 -5.66 -5.06 -38.32
CA GLU A 487 -6.41 -4.28 -37.33
C GLU A 487 -7.85 -4.78 -37.17
N ALA A 488 -8.36 -5.58 -38.11
CA ALA A 488 -9.71 -6.15 -38.07
C ALA A 488 -9.98 -6.90 -36.77
N GLU A 489 -8.98 -7.63 -36.27
CA GLU A 489 -9.09 -8.39 -35.04
C GLU A 489 -9.24 -7.49 -33.79
N ARG A 490 -8.57 -6.34 -33.78
CA ARG A 490 -8.65 -5.38 -32.66
C ARG A 490 -9.96 -4.61 -32.65
N LEU A 491 -10.54 -4.36 -33.83
CA LEU A 491 -11.81 -3.64 -33.99
C LEU A 491 -13.04 -4.54 -33.79
N ARG A 492 -12.86 -5.86 -33.93
CA ARG A 492 -13.93 -6.86 -33.81
C ARG A 492 -14.81 -6.72 -32.55
N PRO A 493 -14.26 -6.56 -31.32
CA PRO A 493 -15.09 -6.41 -30.12
C PRO A 493 -15.97 -5.16 -30.17
N THR A 494 -15.41 -4.05 -30.66
CA THR A 494 -16.10 -2.77 -30.84
C THR A 494 -17.24 -2.90 -31.86
N LEU A 495 -16.97 -3.51 -33.02
CA LEU A 495 -17.97 -3.75 -34.07
C LEU A 495 -19.11 -4.65 -33.61
N ASN A 496 -18.79 -5.77 -32.97
CA ASN A 496 -19.80 -6.69 -32.43
C ASN A 496 -20.64 -6.00 -31.34
N ARG A 497 -20.04 -5.13 -30.51
CA ARG A 497 -20.78 -4.34 -29.51
C ARG A 497 -21.74 -3.35 -30.17
N ILE A 498 -21.32 -2.65 -31.22
CA ILE A 498 -22.19 -1.73 -31.97
C ILE A 498 -23.34 -2.49 -32.62
N LEU A 499 -23.05 -3.56 -33.38
CA LEU A 499 -24.06 -4.35 -34.10
C LEU A 499 -25.10 -5.01 -33.17
N ARG A 500 -24.73 -5.27 -31.92
CA ARG A 500 -25.64 -5.79 -30.88
C ARG A 500 -26.21 -4.71 -29.96
N SER A 501 -25.78 -3.46 -30.11
CA SER A 501 -26.24 -2.36 -29.26
C SER A 501 -27.70 -2.01 -29.54
N SER A 502 -28.39 -1.52 -28.52
CA SER A 502 -29.75 -0.98 -28.64
C SER A 502 -29.78 0.46 -29.19
N ASP A 503 -28.63 1.04 -29.55
CA ASP A 503 -28.55 2.37 -30.15
C ASP A 503 -28.77 2.29 -31.68
N ALA A 504 -30.04 2.43 -32.06
CA ALA A 504 -30.46 2.38 -33.45
C ALA A 504 -29.80 3.45 -34.33
N ALA A 505 -29.40 4.61 -33.78
CA ALA A 505 -28.81 5.69 -34.55
C ALA A 505 -27.37 5.35 -34.97
N THR A 506 -26.56 4.87 -34.03
CA THR A 506 -25.17 4.43 -34.30
C THR A 506 -25.14 3.25 -35.26
N VAL A 507 -26.04 2.27 -35.09
CA VAL A 507 -26.15 1.12 -36.00
C VAL A 507 -26.59 1.56 -37.40
N ALA A 508 -27.62 2.40 -37.52
CA ALA A 508 -28.08 2.88 -38.82
C ALA A 508 -27.01 3.70 -39.56
N ALA A 509 -26.27 4.56 -38.86
CA ALA A 509 -25.17 5.32 -39.44
C ALA A 509 -24.06 4.40 -39.98
N LEU A 510 -23.70 3.35 -39.23
CA LEU A 510 -22.69 2.38 -39.65
C LEU A 510 -23.15 1.55 -40.86
N LEU A 511 -24.41 1.13 -40.92
CA LEU A 511 -24.98 0.40 -42.06
C LEU A 511 -25.09 1.26 -43.32
N LEU A 512 -25.50 2.53 -43.19
CA LEU A 512 -25.52 3.49 -44.30
C LEU A 512 -24.11 3.76 -44.84
N TRP A 513 -23.12 3.88 -43.95
CA TRP A 513 -21.72 3.98 -44.35
C TRP A 513 -21.23 2.72 -45.09
N LEU A 514 -21.67 1.53 -44.69
CA LEU A 514 -21.34 0.26 -45.37
C LEU A 514 -21.89 0.21 -46.81
N GLU A 515 -23.01 0.90 -47.08
CA GLU A 515 -23.56 1.05 -48.44
C GLU A 515 -22.84 2.13 -49.26
N SER A 516 -22.00 2.98 -48.66
CA SER A 516 -21.25 4.01 -49.39
C SER A 516 -20.05 3.42 -50.16
N ASP A 517 -19.45 4.24 -51.03
CA ASP A 517 -18.22 3.90 -51.76
C ASP A 517 -16.98 3.85 -50.85
N ALA A 518 -17.09 4.33 -49.61
CA ALA A 518 -16.02 4.32 -48.61
C ALA A 518 -15.92 2.98 -47.83
N SER A 519 -16.81 2.01 -48.10
CA SER A 519 -16.77 0.70 -47.44
C SER A 519 -15.49 -0.06 -47.78
N PRO A 520 -14.82 -0.69 -46.79
CA PRO A 520 -13.66 -1.54 -47.05
C PRO A 520 -14.06 -2.76 -47.90
N GLU A 521 -13.20 -3.16 -48.84
CA GLU A 521 -13.35 -4.40 -49.60
C GLU A 521 -12.67 -5.62 -48.95
N ASP A 522 -11.99 -5.40 -47.82
CA ASP A 522 -11.25 -6.44 -47.11
C ASP A 522 -12.21 -7.40 -46.38
N PRO A 523 -12.24 -8.70 -46.74
CA PRO A 523 -13.08 -9.68 -46.07
C PRO A 523 -12.78 -9.82 -44.57
N GLU A 524 -11.58 -9.50 -44.08
CA GLU A 524 -11.27 -9.58 -42.65
C GLU A 524 -11.99 -8.50 -41.83
N LEU A 525 -12.16 -7.29 -42.38
CA LEU A 525 -12.88 -6.19 -41.72
C LEU A 525 -14.40 -6.38 -41.76
N LEU A 526 -14.90 -7.11 -42.76
CA LEU A 526 -16.34 -7.31 -43.00
C LEU A 526 -16.92 -8.57 -42.35
N ASP A 527 -16.11 -9.38 -41.65
CA ASP A 527 -16.54 -10.67 -41.07
C ASP A 527 -17.68 -10.55 -40.05
N GLU A 528 -17.63 -9.58 -39.14
CA GLU A 528 -18.73 -9.39 -38.16
C GLU A 528 -20.02 -8.90 -38.83
N PHE A 529 -19.91 -8.11 -39.91
CA PHE A 529 -21.08 -7.72 -40.70
C PHE A 529 -21.66 -8.92 -41.46
N ALA A 530 -20.81 -9.81 -42.00
CA ALA A 530 -21.25 -11.04 -42.66
C ALA A 530 -22.01 -11.95 -41.69
N ALA A 531 -21.46 -12.15 -40.49
CA ALA A 531 -22.05 -12.96 -39.44
C ALA A 531 -23.34 -12.34 -38.84
N ALA A 532 -23.53 -11.03 -38.99
CA ALA A 532 -24.77 -10.32 -38.63
C ALA A 532 -25.79 -10.26 -39.78
N GLY A 533 -25.47 -10.79 -40.97
CA GLY A 533 -26.32 -10.68 -42.16
C GLY A 533 -26.43 -9.26 -42.73
N ALA A 534 -25.51 -8.37 -42.35
CA ALA A 534 -25.53 -6.93 -42.67
C ALA A 534 -24.68 -6.56 -43.90
N LEU A 535 -24.23 -7.55 -44.67
CA LEU A 535 -23.33 -7.34 -45.80
C LEU A 535 -24.12 -6.83 -47.04
N PRO A 536 -23.63 -5.82 -47.79
CA PRO A 536 -24.39 -5.26 -48.91
C PRO A 536 -24.63 -6.32 -50.00
N VAL A 537 -25.86 -6.39 -50.53
CA VAL A 537 -26.25 -7.38 -51.55
C VAL A 537 -25.32 -7.36 -52.78
N ARG A 538 -24.86 -6.17 -53.18
CA ARG A 538 -23.88 -6.00 -54.27
C ARG A 538 -22.58 -6.78 -54.02
N GLN A 539 -22.08 -6.75 -52.78
CA GLN A 539 -20.84 -7.42 -52.39
C GLN A 539 -21.07 -8.93 -52.29
N ILE A 540 -22.21 -9.37 -51.74
CA ILE A 540 -22.56 -10.80 -51.67
C ILE A 540 -22.55 -11.42 -53.08
N LEU A 541 -23.19 -10.77 -54.05
CA LEU A 541 -23.24 -11.26 -55.43
C LEU A 541 -21.87 -11.25 -56.10
N ALA A 542 -21.07 -10.19 -55.92
CA ALA A 542 -19.72 -10.11 -56.47
C ALA A 542 -18.80 -11.19 -55.87
N TRP A 543 -18.88 -11.42 -54.56
CA TRP A 543 -18.02 -12.33 -53.83
C TRP A 543 -18.39 -13.80 -54.02
N SER A 544 -19.67 -14.11 -54.25
CA SER A 544 -20.11 -15.47 -54.58
C SER A 544 -19.49 -16.02 -55.88
N ARG A 545 -19.06 -15.14 -56.79
CA ARG A 545 -18.43 -15.49 -58.07
C ARG A 545 -16.89 -15.41 -58.04
N SER A 546 -16.31 -15.03 -56.90
CA SER A 546 -14.87 -14.90 -56.71
C SER A 546 -14.22 -16.27 -56.52
N GLN A 547 -12.96 -16.43 -56.95
CA GLN A 547 -12.15 -17.61 -56.63
C GLN A 547 -11.41 -17.50 -55.29
N HIS A 548 -11.41 -16.30 -54.68
CA HIS A 548 -10.71 -16.05 -53.43
C HIS A 548 -11.47 -16.67 -52.22
N PRO A 549 -10.86 -17.60 -51.45
CA PRO A 549 -11.53 -18.33 -50.37
C PRO A 549 -12.22 -17.46 -49.32
N ALA A 550 -11.59 -16.33 -48.95
CA ALA A 550 -12.15 -15.36 -48.01
C ALA A 550 -13.49 -14.77 -48.46
N ARG A 551 -13.59 -14.37 -49.74
CA ARG A 551 -14.80 -13.78 -50.32
C ARG A 551 -15.93 -14.81 -50.40
N ILE A 552 -15.58 -16.05 -50.78
CA ILE A 552 -16.52 -17.17 -50.79
C ILE A 552 -17.07 -17.40 -49.38
N ALA A 553 -16.21 -17.50 -48.37
CA ALA A 553 -16.60 -17.72 -46.97
C ALA A 553 -17.53 -16.62 -46.43
N MET A 554 -17.21 -15.34 -46.66
CA MET A 554 -18.06 -14.23 -46.23
C MET A 554 -19.40 -14.20 -46.96
N SER A 555 -19.39 -14.45 -48.28
CA SER A 555 -20.63 -14.53 -49.07
C SER A 555 -21.52 -15.71 -48.66
N ALA A 556 -20.92 -16.85 -48.30
CA ALA A 556 -21.63 -18.02 -47.79
C ALA A 556 -22.23 -17.72 -46.41
N THR A 557 -21.47 -17.05 -45.53
CA THR A 557 -21.94 -16.65 -44.20
C THR A 557 -23.11 -15.67 -44.29
N ALA A 558 -23.03 -14.66 -45.17
CA ALA A 558 -24.12 -13.70 -45.37
C ALA A 558 -25.36 -14.34 -46.01
N ARG A 559 -25.19 -15.22 -47.02
CA ARG A 559 -26.29 -15.95 -47.68
C ARG A 559 -27.00 -16.94 -46.75
N TRP A 560 -26.27 -17.53 -45.80
CA TRP A 560 -26.87 -18.39 -44.78
C TRP A 560 -27.91 -17.64 -43.92
N HIS A 561 -27.62 -16.38 -43.58
CA HIS A 561 -28.55 -15.50 -42.85
C HIS A 561 -29.59 -14.83 -43.77
N GLY A 562 -29.55 -15.12 -45.08
CA GLY A 562 -30.49 -14.61 -46.07
C GLY A 562 -31.89 -15.23 -45.96
N PRO A 563 -32.92 -14.59 -46.53
CA PRO A 563 -34.31 -15.03 -46.40
C PRO A 563 -34.69 -16.24 -47.28
N ARG A 564 -33.79 -16.74 -48.14
CA ARG A 564 -34.08 -17.79 -49.12
C ARG A 564 -33.40 -19.11 -48.78
N LEU A 565 -34.16 -20.21 -48.86
CA LEU A 565 -33.65 -21.56 -48.57
C LEU A 565 -32.55 -22.01 -49.55
N ASP A 566 -32.68 -21.71 -50.85
CA ASP A 566 -31.69 -22.06 -51.87
C ASP A 566 -30.32 -21.38 -51.61
N GLU A 567 -30.34 -20.19 -51.01
CA GLU A 567 -29.12 -19.45 -50.64
C GLU A 567 -28.40 -20.11 -49.46
N ALA A 568 -29.15 -20.64 -48.49
CA ALA A 568 -28.60 -21.38 -47.36
C ALA A 568 -27.99 -22.74 -47.77
N GLU A 569 -28.63 -23.46 -48.70
CA GLU A 569 -28.09 -24.73 -49.23
C GLU A 569 -26.79 -24.50 -50.01
N SER A 570 -26.76 -23.50 -50.89
CA SER A 570 -25.55 -23.11 -51.62
C SER A 570 -24.44 -22.63 -50.69
N ALA A 571 -24.77 -21.88 -49.62
CA ALA A 571 -23.80 -21.46 -48.62
C ALA A 571 -23.13 -22.65 -47.92
N LEU A 572 -23.91 -23.66 -47.50
CA LEU A 572 -23.36 -24.87 -46.87
C LEU A 572 -22.49 -25.69 -47.84
N HIS A 573 -22.85 -25.74 -49.12
CA HIS A 573 -22.02 -26.37 -50.15
C HIS A 573 -20.64 -25.71 -50.26
N ASP A 574 -20.61 -24.38 -50.34
CA ASP A 574 -19.37 -23.61 -50.44
C ASP A 574 -18.50 -23.76 -49.19
N VAL A 575 -19.09 -23.77 -47.99
CA VAL A 575 -18.35 -24.03 -46.74
C VAL A 575 -17.72 -25.42 -46.76
N ARG A 576 -18.42 -26.46 -47.23
CA ARG A 576 -17.87 -27.82 -47.34
C ARG A 576 -16.70 -27.89 -48.32
N LEU A 577 -16.79 -27.21 -49.46
CA LEU A 577 -15.69 -27.12 -50.42
C LEU A 577 -14.46 -26.44 -49.82
N LEU A 578 -14.65 -25.35 -49.06
CA LEU A 578 -13.57 -24.64 -48.38
C LEU A 578 -12.86 -25.54 -47.35
N LEU A 579 -13.60 -26.33 -46.58
CA LEU A 579 -13.04 -27.28 -45.60
C LEU A 579 -12.24 -28.43 -46.23
N ALA A 580 -12.50 -28.75 -47.51
CA ALA A 580 -11.77 -29.77 -48.26
C ALA A 580 -10.58 -29.21 -49.06
N GLY A 581 -10.39 -27.88 -49.06
CA GLY A 581 -9.37 -27.19 -49.85
C GLY A 581 -7.98 -27.13 -49.18
N ASP A 582 -7.17 -26.19 -49.69
CA ASP A 582 -5.83 -25.90 -49.17
C ASP A 582 -5.86 -25.25 -47.77
N ARG A 583 -4.68 -24.99 -47.19
CA ARG A 583 -4.55 -24.40 -45.83
C ARG A 583 -5.36 -23.11 -45.69
N SER A 584 -5.32 -22.23 -46.70
CA SER A 584 -6.05 -20.97 -46.71
C SER A 584 -7.57 -21.19 -46.78
N SER A 585 -8.02 -22.08 -47.65
CA SER A 585 -9.44 -22.43 -47.77
C SER A 585 -10.00 -23.04 -46.50
N ARG A 586 -9.24 -23.93 -45.84
CA ARG A 586 -9.63 -24.54 -44.56
C ARG A 586 -9.80 -23.51 -43.45
N ARG A 587 -8.88 -22.54 -43.33
CA ARG A 587 -8.99 -21.43 -42.37
C ARG A 587 -10.30 -20.66 -42.55
N TRP A 588 -10.63 -20.30 -43.80
CA TRP A 588 -11.85 -19.55 -44.11
C TRP A 588 -13.13 -20.40 -44.00
N GLY A 589 -13.06 -21.70 -44.28
CA GLY A 589 -14.15 -22.64 -44.04
C GLY A 589 -14.46 -22.78 -42.54
N VAL A 590 -13.42 -22.89 -41.69
CA VAL A 590 -13.55 -22.90 -40.23
C VAL A 590 -14.17 -21.61 -39.71
N ARG A 591 -13.70 -20.45 -40.20
CA ARG A 591 -14.30 -19.14 -39.87
C ARG A 591 -15.77 -19.06 -40.27
N ALA A 592 -16.13 -19.55 -41.46
CA ALA A 592 -17.50 -19.56 -41.94
C ALA A 592 -18.43 -20.39 -41.04
N ILE A 593 -18.00 -21.60 -40.60
CA ILE A 593 -18.78 -22.42 -39.63
C ILE A 593 -19.16 -21.59 -38.39
N GLY A 594 -18.21 -20.84 -37.82
CA GLY A 594 -18.47 -19.96 -36.68
C GLY A 594 -19.44 -18.82 -37.02
N GLY A 595 -19.35 -18.28 -38.24
CA GLY A 595 -20.24 -17.26 -38.77
C GLY A 595 -21.69 -17.71 -39.00
N LEU A 596 -21.93 -19.02 -39.21
CA LEU A 596 -23.29 -19.58 -39.35
C LEU A 596 -24.11 -19.47 -38.06
N ARG A 597 -23.45 -19.30 -36.89
CA ARG A 597 -24.09 -19.17 -35.56
C ARG A 597 -25.00 -20.35 -35.18
N GLN A 598 -24.64 -21.56 -35.60
CA GLN A 598 -25.39 -22.81 -35.34
C GLN A 598 -24.61 -23.75 -34.40
N PRO A 599 -24.97 -23.86 -33.10
CA PRO A 599 -24.20 -24.59 -32.09
C PRO A 599 -23.95 -26.06 -32.43
N GLN A 600 -24.88 -26.71 -33.12
CA GLN A 600 -24.78 -28.12 -33.55
C GLN A 600 -23.52 -28.44 -34.37
N HIS A 601 -22.96 -27.46 -35.09
CA HIS A 601 -21.74 -27.64 -35.90
C HIS A 601 -20.44 -27.51 -35.08
N ALA A 602 -20.50 -27.21 -33.78
CA ALA A 602 -19.31 -27.10 -32.93
C ALA A 602 -18.47 -28.39 -32.90
N ARG A 603 -19.10 -29.56 -33.06
CA ARG A 603 -18.38 -30.85 -33.14
C ARG A 603 -17.48 -30.95 -34.37
N GLU A 604 -17.83 -30.30 -35.47
CA GLU A 604 -17.04 -30.29 -36.70
C GLU A 604 -15.73 -29.50 -36.55
N LEU A 605 -15.67 -28.62 -35.55
CA LEU A 605 -14.51 -27.78 -35.24
C LEU A 605 -13.46 -28.51 -34.39
N LEU A 606 -13.86 -29.54 -33.63
CA LEU A 606 -12.97 -30.24 -32.69
C LEU A 606 -11.75 -30.87 -33.37
N ARG A 607 -11.91 -31.39 -34.60
CA ARG A 607 -10.80 -31.99 -35.36
C ARG A 607 -9.68 -30.99 -35.68
N PHE A 608 -9.99 -29.71 -35.80
CA PHE A 608 -9.03 -28.67 -36.13
C PHE A 608 -8.26 -28.16 -34.91
N LEU A 609 -8.70 -28.51 -33.68
CA LEU A 609 -7.97 -28.21 -32.46
C LEU A 609 -6.71 -29.06 -32.30
N ASP A 610 -6.70 -30.24 -32.93
CA ASP A 610 -5.61 -31.23 -32.85
C ASP A 610 -4.58 -31.07 -33.98
N GLU A 611 -4.83 -30.18 -34.94
CA GLU A 611 -3.85 -29.91 -36.01
C GLU A 611 -2.65 -29.12 -35.45
N PRO A 612 -1.41 -29.42 -35.91
CA PRO A 612 -0.20 -28.74 -35.46
C PRO A 612 -0.16 -27.26 -35.91
N ASP A 613 -1.00 -26.86 -36.86
CA ASP A 613 -1.09 -25.50 -37.38
C ASP A 613 -1.74 -24.55 -36.35
N ALA A 614 -0.92 -23.69 -35.74
CA ALA A 614 -1.36 -22.74 -34.73
C ALA A 614 -2.39 -21.73 -35.25
N GLU A 615 -2.30 -21.31 -36.51
CA GLU A 615 -3.26 -20.34 -37.08
C GLU A 615 -4.64 -20.98 -37.27
N LEU A 616 -4.68 -22.24 -37.72
CA LEU A 616 -5.92 -22.97 -37.92
C LEU A 616 -6.57 -23.34 -36.59
N ARG A 617 -5.76 -23.73 -35.59
CA ARG A 617 -6.23 -24.00 -34.23
C ARG A 617 -6.83 -22.75 -33.56
N LEU A 618 -6.17 -21.60 -33.69
CA LEU A 618 -6.69 -20.32 -33.21
C LEU A 618 -8.02 -19.96 -33.90
N GLU A 619 -8.12 -20.15 -35.21
CA GLU A 619 -9.37 -19.89 -35.96
C GLU A 619 -10.50 -20.85 -35.56
N ALA A 620 -10.18 -22.12 -35.27
CA ALA A 620 -11.16 -23.08 -34.76
C ALA A 620 -11.68 -22.68 -33.38
N LEU A 621 -10.82 -22.17 -32.49
CA LEU A 621 -11.24 -21.62 -31.20
C LEU A 621 -12.10 -20.36 -31.34
N ARG A 622 -11.79 -19.47 -32.30
CA ARG A 622 -12.64 -18.32 -32.63
C ARG A 622 -14.04 -18.76 -33.09
N ALA A 623 -14.09 -19.73 -33.98
CA ALA A 623 -15.34 -20.28 -34.49
C ALA A 623 -16.15 -20.94 -33.36
N LEU A 624 -15.50 -21.73 -32.49
CA LEU A 624 -16.14 -22.31 -31.30
C LEU A 624 -16.69 -21.24 -30.35
N HIS A 625 -15.93 -20.17 -30.12
CA HIS A 625 -16.37 -19.05 -29.31
C HIS A 625 -17.63 -18.37 -29.89
N LYS A 626 -17.72 -18.24 -31.22
CA LYS A 626 -18.92 -17.71 -31.90
C LYS A 626 -20.15 -18.61 -31.75
N LEU A 627 -19.95 -19.92 -31.60
CA LEU A 627 -20.98 -20.95 -31.40
C LEU A 627 -21.29 -21.25 -29.93
N ALA A 628 -20.59 -20.60 -29.00
CA ALA A 628 -20.63 -20.92 -27.59
C ALA A 628 -22.04 -20.72 -27.00
N SER A 629 -22.60 -21.80 -26.49
CA SER A 629 -23.92 -21.86 -25.85
C SER A 629 -23.97 -23.07 -24.90
N PRO A 630 -24.93 -23.13 -23.97
CA PRO A 630 -25.06 -24.28 -23.05
C PRO A 630 -25.20 -25.64 -23.77
N GLU A 631 -25.67 -25.67 -25.02
CA GLU A 631 -25.87 -26.90 -25.80
C GLU A 631 -24.57 -27.64 -26.16
N ILE A 632 -23.43 -26.94 -26.17
CA ILE A 632 -22.13 -27.50 -26.57
C ILE A 632 -21.23 -27.83 -25.38
N GLU A 633 -21.80 -28.08 -24.18
CA GLU A 633 -21.06 -28.41 -22.96
C GLU A 633 -20.03 -29.55 -23.16
N ALA A 634 -20.33 -30.52 -24.02
CA ALA A 634 -19.44 -31.63 -24.36
C ALA A 634 -18.07 -31.19 -24.92
N VAL A 635 -17.95 -29.98 -25.48
CA VAL A 635 -16.68 -29.43 -25.99
C VAL A 635 -15.70 -29.10 -24.85
N THR A 636 -16.21 -28.81 -23.65
CA THR A 636 -15.42 -28.43 -22.45
C THR A 636 -14.29 -29.41 -22.17
N GLY A 637 -14.54 -30.72 -22.27
CA GLY A 637 -13.55 -31.76 -22.01
C GLY A 637 -12.35 -31.75 -22.96
N ARG A 638 -12.48 -31.12 -24.15
CA ARG A 638 -11.38 -30.97 -25.11
C ARG A 638 -10.62 -29.65 -24.98
N ILE A 639 -11.32 -28.56 -24.67
CA ILE A 639 -10.72 -27.21 -24.61
C ILE A 639 -10.06 -26.88 -23.27
N VAL A 640 -10.56 -27.42 -22.14
CA VAL A 640 -9.99 -27.15 -20.81
C VAL A 640 -8.54 -27.64 -20.68
N PRO A 641 -8.18 -28.87 -21.12
CA PRO A 641 -6.79 -29.34 -21.06
C PRO A 641 -5.80 -28.47 -21.86
N MET A 642 -6.27 -27.79 -22.91
CA MET A 642 -5.42 -26.94 -23.75
C MET A 642 -4.91 -25.67 -23.03
N LEU A 643 -5.55 -25.25 -21.93
CA LEU A 643 -5.21 -24.01 -21.23
C LEU A 643 -3.76 -23.93 -20.75
N ALA A 644 -3.15 -25.09 -20.43
CA ALA A 644 -1.77 -25.13 -19.96
C ALA A 644 -0.78 -24.60 -21.01
N ASP A 645 -0.93 -25.05 -22.26
CA ASP A 645 0.00 -24.79 -23.36
C ASP A 645 -0.52 -23.76 -24.38
N ALA A 646 -1.78 -23.32 -24.22
CA ALA A 646 -2.39 -22.30 -25.06
C ALA A 646 -1.67 -20.95 -24.98
N SER A 647 -1.55 -20.31 -26.13
CA SER A 647 -1.14 -18.90 -26.28
C SER A 647 -2.15 -17.95 -25.59
N PRO A 648 -1.78 -16.68 -25.33
CA PRO A 648 -2.66 -15.73 -24.64
C PRO A 648 -4.01 -15.55 -25.36
N ASP A 649 -3.99 -15.47 -26.69
CA ASP A 649 -5.18 -15.32 -27.53
C ASP A 649 -6.07 -16.56 -27.46
N GLU A 650 -5.48 -17.77 -27.50
CA GLU A 650 -6.21 -19.03 -27.34
C GLU A 650 -6.85 -19.12 -25.95
N ARG A 651 -6.13 -18.75 -24.87
CA ARG A 651 -6.67 -18.74 -23.50
C ARG A 651 -7.86 -17.79 -23.37
N GLN A 652 -7.77 -16.59 -23.94
CA GLN A 652 -8.85 -15.62 -23.89
C GLN A 652 -10.12 -16.15 -24.58
N LEU A 653 -9.98 -16.82 -25.73
CA LEU A 653 -11.08 -17.46 -26.44
C LEU A 653 -11.64 -18.66 -25.68
N ILE A 654 -10.80 -19.51 -25.09
CA ILE A 654 -11.23 -20.65 -24.28
C ILE A 654 -12.03 -20.16 -23.07
N LEU A 655 -11.52 -19.18 -22.32
CA LEU A 655 -12.23 -18.61 -21.17
C LEU A 655 -13.57 -17.99 -21.58
N GLY A 656 -13.61 -17.21 -22.67
CA GLY A 656 -14.85 -16.64 -23.18
C GLY A 656 -15.86 -17.70 -23.64
N THR A 657 -15.39 -18.81 -24.22
CA THR A 657 -16.23 -19.94 -24.63
C THR A 657 -16.83 -20.65 -23.42
N LEU A 658 -16.02 -20.91 -22.39
CA LEU A 658 -16.47 -21.56 -21.15
C LEU A 658 -17.48 -20.69 -20.37
N GLU A 659 -17.30 -19.38 -20.39
CA GLU A 659 -18.26 -18.41 -19.82
C GLU A 659 -19.63 -18.53 -20.51
N ALA A 660 -19.66 -18.50 -21.84
CA ALA A 660 -20.90 -18.59 -22.62
C ALA A 660 -21.58 -19.97 -22.54
N ILE A 661 -20.82 -21.05 -22.33
CA ILE A 661 -21.36 -22.38 -22.05
C ILE A 661 -21.96 -22.46 -20.64
N GLY A 662 -21.41 -21.73 -19.67
CA GLY A 662 -21.78 -21.83 -18.26
C GLY A 662 -21.16 -23.06 -17.57
N ALA A 663 -19.94 -23.43 -17.94
CA ALA A 663 -19.28 -24.69 -17.54
C ALA A 663 -18.81 -24.72 -16.06
N VAL A 664 -19.74 -24.94 -15.11
CA VAL A 664 -19.43 -25.01 -13.67
C VAL A 664 -18.46 -26.16 -13.34
N GLY A 665 -18.53 -27.27 -14.06
CA GLY A 665 -17.64 -28.43 -13.88
C GLY A 665 -16.16 -28.12 -14.17
N ALA A 666 -15.86 -27.09 -14.96
CA ALA A 666 -14.49 -26.71 -15.32
C ALA A 666 -13.78 -25.85 -14.25
N VAL A 667 -14.51 -25.31 -13.26
CA VAL A 667 -13.98 -24.37 -12.25
C VAL A 667 -12.72 -24.88 -11.53
N PRO A 668 -12.64 -26.16 -11.07
CA PRO A 668 -11.44 -26.66 -10.41
C PRO A 668 -10.20 -26.68 -11.32
N ASP A 669 -10.37 -27.06 -12.59
CA ASP A 669 -9.27 -27.08 -13.57
C ASP A 669 -8.84 -25.66 -13.95
N LEU A 670 -9.79 -24.73 -14.09
CA LEU A 670 -9.52 -23.31 -14.34
C LEU A 670 -8.72 -22.67 -13.22
N LEU A 671 -9.10 -22.93 -11.96
CA LEU A 671 -8.38 -22.41 -10.79
C LEU A 671 -6.98 -23.05 -10.65
N ARG A 672 -6.81 -24.32 -11.04
CA ARG A 672 -5.47 -24.94 -11.12
C ARG A 672 -4.61 -24.29 -12.22
N ALA A 673 -5.19 -23.95 -13.36
CA ALA A 673 -4.48 -23.27 -14.46
C ALA A 673 -4.12 -21.80 -14.15
N ALA A 674 -4.91 -21.14 -13.28
CA ALA A 674 -4.76 -19.72 -12.93
C ALA A 674 -3.37 -19.32 -12.36
N GLY A 675 -2.62 -20.29 -11.82
CA GLY A 675 -1.23 -20.04 -11.39
C GLY A 675 -0.30 -19.57 -12.51
N GLY A 676 -0.55 -19.99 -13.75
CA GLY A 676 0.21 -19.59 -14.93
C GLY A 676 -0.44 -18.49 -15.77
N PHE A 677 -1.50 -17.85 -15.25
CA PHE A 677 -2.23 -16.80 -15.96
C PHE A 677 -1.62 -15.43 -15.72
N SER A 678 -1.66 -14.58 -16.75
CA SER A 678 -1.37 -13.15 -16.60
C SER A 678 -2.40 -12.45 -15.70
N SER A 679 -2.10 -11.24 -15.23
CA SER A 679 -3.08 -10.44 -14.48
C SER A 679 -4.36 -10.18 -15.28
N ALA A 680 -4.26 -10.02 -16.60
CA ALA A 680 -5.42 -9.86 -17.47
C ALA A 680 -6.24 -11.16 -17.58
N GLU A 681 -5.57 -12.29 -17.76
CA GLU A 681 -6.21 -13.61 -17.82
C GLU A 681 -6.92 -13.96 -16.49
N ASN A 682 -6.31 -13.65 -15.35
CA ASN A 682 -6.91 -13.86 -14.02
C ASN A 682 -8.15 -12.98 -13.79
N ARG A 683 -8.17 -11.73 -14.27
CA ARG A 683 -9.38 -10.87 -14.24
C ARG A 683 -10.49 -11.42 -15.12
N ARG A 684 -10.14 -11.98 -16.28
CA ARG A 684 -11.11 -12.63 -17.16
C ARG A 684 -11.69 -13.88 -16.49
N LEU A 685 -10.86 -14.67 -15.82
CA LEU A 685 -11.30 -15.82 -15.02
C LEU A 685 -12.22 -15.38 -13.88
N GLU A 686 -11.90 -14.32 -13.15
CA GLU A 686 -12.78 -13.77 -12.11
C GLU A 686 -14.17 -13.41 -12.67
N SER A 687 -14.20 -12.73 -13.83
CA SER A 687 -15.44 -12.35 -14.51
C SER A 687 -16.25 -13.57 -14.93
N LEU A 688 -15.59 -14.61 -15.44
CA LEU A 688 -16.20 -15.90 -15.76
C LEU A 688 -16.82 -16.53 -14.51
N LEU A 689 -16.07 -16.63 -13.42
CA LEU A 689 -16.57 -17.22 -12.16
C LEU A 689 -17.78 -16.45 -11.62
N PHE A 690 -17.77 -15.12 -11.74
CA PHE A 690 -18.91 -14.27 -11.40
C PHE A 690 -20.12 -14.55 -12.30
N ALA A 691 -19.93 -14.67 -13.61
CA ALA A 691 -20.99 -14.95 -14.57
C ALA A 691 -21.69 -16.31 -14.34
N LEU A 692 -20.98 -17.31 -13.80
CA LEU A 692 -21.57 -18.59 -13.38
C LEU A 692 -22.57 -18.45 -12.22
N GLY A 693 -22.50 -17.33 -11.48
CA GLY A 693 -23.43 -16.98 -10.42
C GLY A 693 -23.43 -17.98 -9.24
N PRO A 694 -24.56 -18.11 -8.52
CA PRO A 694 -24.64 -18.94 -7.31
C PRO A 694 -24.32 -20.43 -7.51
N ARG A 695 -24.41 -20.94 -8.74
CA ARG A 695 -24.12 -22.35 -9.08
C ARG A 695 -22.65 -22.73 -8.83
N ALA A 696 -21.73 -21.78 -8.93
CA ALA A 696 -20.30 -22.01 -8.72
C ALA A 696 -19.87 -21.89 -7.25
N THR A 697 -20.74 -21.40 -6.36
CA THR A 697 -20.40 -21.04 -4.96
C THR A 697 -19.75 -22.18 -4.18
N ALA A 698 -20.33 -23.38 -4.21
CA ALA A 698 -19.81 -24.53 -3.47
C ALA A 698 -18.41 -24.95 -3.97
N THR A 699 -18.22 -24.95 -5.30
CA THR A 699 -16.94 -25.29 -5.94
C THR A 699 -15.87 -24.24 -5.64
N ILE A 700 -16.25 -22.95 -5.64
CA ILE A 700 -15.37 -21.83 -5.27
C ILE A 700 -14.94 -21.94 -3.80
N ILE A 701 -15.86 -22.23 -2.87
CA ILE A 701 -15.54 -22.43 -1.45
C ILE A 701 -14.62 -23.63 -1.24
N HIS A 702 -14.84 -24.73 -1.98
CA HIS A 702 -13.96 -25.88 -1.92
C HIS A 702 -12.53 -25.52 -2.34
N ALA A 703 -12.37 -24.81 -3.47
CA ALA A 703 -11.06 -24.35 -3.93
C ALA A 703 -10.39 -23.34 -2.97
N LEU A 704 -11.18 -22.49 -2.28
CA LEU A 704 -10.66 -21.57 -1.27
C LEU A 704 -10.08 -22.28 -0.04
N ARG A 705 -10.63 -23.45 0.32
CA ARG A 705 -10.17 -24.26 1.45
C ARG A 705 -9.06 -25.24 1.06
N ASP A 706 -8.97 -25.59 -0.21
CA ASP A 706 -7.97 -26.51 -0.73
C ASP A 706 -6.53 -25.97 -0.54
N PRO A 707 -5.67 -26.68 0.21
CA PRO A 707 -4.25 -26.35 0.33
C PRO A 707 -3.49 -26.32 -0.99
N GLY A 708 -3.87 -27.18 -1.95
CA GLY A 708 -3.14 -27.40 -3.20
C GLY A 708 -3.42 -26.33 -4.25
N THR A 709 -4.45 -25.51 -4.04
CA THR A 709 -4.75 -24.38 -4.92
C THR A 709 -3.86 -23.19 -4.57
N SER A 710 -3.17 -22.63 -5.57
CA SER A 710 -2.24 -21.49 -5.36
C SER A 710 -2.93 -20.29 -4.71
N CYS A 711 -2.19 -19.49 -3.93
CA CYS A 711 -2.71 -18.27 -3.31
C CYS A 711 -3.33 -17.31 -4.34
N ARG A 712 -2.73 -17.19 -5.54
CA ARG A 712 -3.27 -16.38 -6.65
C ARG A 712 -4.65 -16.86 -7.10
N ALA A 713 -4.80 -18.15 -7.35
CA ALA A 713 -6.08 -18.75 -7.74
C ALA A 713 -7.13 -18.59 -6.64
N ARG A 714 -6.73 -18.73 -5.37
CA ARG A 714 -7.61 -18.51 -4.22
C ARG A 714 -8.03 -17.04 -4.08
N ILE A 715 -7.18 -16.07 -4.42
CA ILE A 715 -7.57 -14.66 -4.47
C ILE A 715 -8.62 -14.43 -5.56
N VAL A 716 -8.42 -14.97 -6.77
CA VAL A 716 -9.41 -14.89 -7.86
C VAL A 716 -10.76 -15.49 -7.44
N ALA A 717 -10.71 -16.67 -6.81
CA ALA A 717 -11.89 -17.33 -6.25
C ALA A 717 -12.57 -16.48 -5.15
N ALA A 718 -11.80 -15.84 -4.27
CA ALA A 718 -12.32 -14.98 -3.21
C ALA A 718 -12.98 -13.70 -3.76
N ARG A 719 -12.37 -13.09 -4.79
CA ARG A 719 -12.92 -11.91 -5.49
C ARG A 719 -14.26 -12.23 -6.15
N ALA A 720 -14.33 -13.36 -6.87
CA ALA A 720 -15.58 -13.84 -7.43
C ALA A 720 -16.62 -14.14 -6.33
N LEU A 721 -16.23 -14.82 -5.25
CA LEU A 721 -17.15 -15.13 -4.14
C LEU A 721 -17.67 -13.87 -3.44
N ARG A 722 -16.86 -12.83 -3.29
CA ARG A 722 -17.29 -11.55 -2.72
C ARG A 722 -18.47 -10.96 -3.49
N ARG A 723 -18.45 -11.06 -4.82
CA ARG A 723 -19.51 -10.54 -5.70
C ARG A 723 -20.74 -11.45 -5.75
N ILE A 724 -20.56 -12.77 -5.65
CA ILE A 724 -21.66 -13.75 -5.72
C ILE A 724 -22.37 -13.90 -4.36
N ALA A 725 -21.62 -14.05 -3.27
CA ALA A 725 -22.11 -14.39 -1.94
C ALA A 725 -21.26 -13.75 -0.83
N PRO A 726 -21.35 -12.41 -0.63
CA PRO A 726 -20.50 -11.67 0.31
C PRO A 726 -20.56 -12.20 1.75
N ALA A 727 -21.75 -12.56 2.23
CA ALA A 727 -21.95 -13.08 3.59
C ALA A 727 -21.23 -14.42 3.82
N GLN A 728 -21.12 -15.27 2.79
CA GLN A 728 -20.42 -16.55 2.91
C GLN A 728 -18.90 -16.34 2.97
N LEU A 729 -18.36 -15.40 2.20
CA LEU A 729 -16.95 -15.03 2.29
C LEU A 729 -16.61 -14.49 3.69
N GLU A 730 -17.44 -13.59 4.23
CA GLU A 730 -17.24 -13.04 5.58
C GLU A 730 -17.24 -14.12 6.67
N LEU A 731 -18.08 -15.15 6.53
CA LEU A 731 -18.14 -16.27 7.47
C LEU A 731 -16.86 -17.11 7.47
N ILE A 732 -16.24 -17.33 6.31
CA ILE A 732 -15.06 -18.23 6.18
C ILE A 732 -13.72 -17.48 6.21
N ALA A 733 -13.69 -16.17 5.98
CA ALA A 733 -12.46 -15.40 5.78
C ALA A 733 -11.48 -15.52 6.94
N GLN A 734 -11.96 -15.47 8.19
CA GLN A 734 -11.09 -15.55 9.37
C GLN A 734 -10.38 -16.91 9.49
N ASP A 735 -11.10 -18.00 9.22
CA ASP A 735 -10.56 -19.35 9.23
C ASP A 735 -9.51 -19.55 8.12
N LEU A 736 -9.82 -19.04 6.92
CA LEU A 736 -8.89 -19.05 5.78
C LEU A 736 -7.60 -18.26 6.09
N MET A 737 -7.73 -17.05 6.64
CA MET A 737 -6.57 -16.22 7.01
C MET A 737 -5.73 -16.90 8.08
N THR A 738 -6.35 -17.40 9.16
CA THR A 738 -5.63 -18.04 10.28
C THR A 738 -4.87 -19.28 9.81
N THR A 739 -5.52 -20.10 8.97
CA THR A 739 -4.90 -21.30 8.41
C THR A 739 -3.71 -20.96 7.51
N GLN A 740 -3.82 -19.92 6.69
CA GLN A 740 -2.71 -19.50 5.82
C GLN A 740 -1.58 -18.80 6.56
N LEU A 741 -1.89 -17.93 7.52
CA LEU A 741 -0.88 -17.29 8.34
C LEU A 741 -0.07 -18.34 9.12
N ARG A 742 -0.71 -19.39 9.67
CA ARG A 742 0.02 -20.49 10.31
C ARG A 742 1.02 -21.17 9.34
N ARG A 743 0.66 -21.36 8.07
CA ARG A 743 1.58 -21.90 7.06
C ARG A 743 2.73 -20.94 6.75
N SER A 744 2.43 -19.64 6.64
CA SER A 744 3.45 -18.60 6.47
C SER A 744 4.43 -18.57 7.64
N TRP A 745 3.95 -18.80 8.86
CA TRP A 745 4.78 -18.93 10.06
C TRP A 745 5.71 -20.14 10.00
N ASP A 746 5.18 -21.31 9.67
CA ASP A 746 5.97 -22.53 9.50
C ASP A 746 7.05 -22.35 8.41
N ALA A 747 6.69 -21.72 7.29
CA ALA A 747 7.60 -21.43 6.19
C ALA A 747 8.69 -20.43 6.60
N ALA A 748 8.33 -19.32 7.26
CA ALA A 748 9.30 -18.35 7.76
C ALA A 748 10.29 -18.99 8.76
N GLY A 749 9.80 -19.86 9.65
CA GLY A 749 10.63 -20.65 10.56
C GLY A 749 11.57 -21.61 9.82
N ALA A 750 11.08 -22.31 8.79
CA ALA A 750 11.87 -23.22 7.97
C ALA A 750 12.96 -22.49 7.17
N ALA A 751 12.63 -21.35 6.57
CA ALA A 751 13.59 -20.50 5.85
C ALA A 751 14.74 -20.05 6.76
N ARG A 752 14.43 -19.68 8.01
CA ARG A 752 15.43 -19.30 9.01
C ARG A 752 16.30 -20.48 9.44
N GLY A 753 15.68 -21.60 9.81
CA GLY A 753 16.42 -22.80 10.24
C GLY A 753 17.35 -23.37 9.17
N LEU A 754 17.07 -23.09 7.89
CA LEU A 754 17.96 -23.40 6.77
C LEU A 754 19.04 -22.33 6.51
N GLY A 755 18.78 -21.07 6.87
CA GLY A 755 19.61 -19.90 6.54
C GLY A 755 20.60 -19.43 7.61
N ASP A 756 20.61 -20.01 8.83
CA ASP A 756 21.52 -19.66 9.94
C ASP A 756 23.02 -20.02 9.72
N GLY A 757 23.44 -20.29 8.47
CA GLY A 757 24.83 -20.62 8.09
C GLY A 757 25.50 -19.56 7.21
N ALA A 758 26.83 -19.62 7.05
CA ALA A 758 27.55 -18.70 6.16
C ALA A 758 27.07 -18.85 4.70
N ALA A 759 27.01 -17.74 3.94
CA ALA A 759 26.58 -17.76 2.53
C ALA A 759 27.41 -18.70 1.62
N ALA A 760 28.65 -19.00 2.02
CA ALA A 760 29.54 -19.96 1.37
C ALA A 760 29.12 -21.43 1.56
N ASP A 761 28.30 -21.75 2.57
CA ASP A 761 27.84 -23.11 2.91
C ASP A 761 26.42 -23.41 2.40
N MET A 762 25.79 -22.48 1.67
CA MET A 762 24.49 -22.70 1.05
C MET A 762 24.65 -23.50 -0.24
N THR A 763 24.30 -24.79 -0.17
CA THR A 763 24.19 -25.70 -1.32
C THR A 763 22.98 -25.33 -2.19
N ASP A 764 22.84 -25.91 -3.39
CA ASP A 764 21.78 -25.49 -4.33
C ASP A 764 20.39 -25.84 -3.82
N GLY A 765 20.23 -27.06 -3.28
CA GLY A 765 18.94 -27.47 -2.71
C GLY A 765 18.51 -26.58 -1.55
N VAL A 766 19.45 -26.16 -0.69
CA VAL A 766 19.15 -25.26 0.43
C VAL A 766 18.85 -23.85 -0.04
N ALA A 767 19.58 -23.31 -1.02
CA ALA A 767 19.30 -21.99 -1.58
C ALA A 767 17.88 -21.91 -2.17
N VAL A 768 17.47 -22.94 -2.91
CA VAL A 768 16.10 -23.04 -3.48
C VAL A 768 15.05 -23.14 -2.38
N LEU A 769 15.26 -23.99 -1.37
CA LEU A 769 14.31 -24.14 -0.26
C LEU A 769 14.16 -22.86 0.59
N VAL A 770 15.26 -22.18 0.91
CA VAL A 770 15.22 -20.90 1.63
C VAL A 770 14.40 -19.89 0.84
N ARG A 771 14.60 -19.81 -0.47
CA ARG A 771 13.83 -18.90 -1.32
C ARG A 771 12.35 -19.29 -1.39
N LEU A 772 12.06 -20.57 -1.63
CA LEU A 772 10.71 -21.12 -1.68
C LEU A 772 9.91 -20.80 -0.41
N TYR A 773 10.50 -21.01 0.77
CA TYR A 773 9.82 -20.76 2.04
C TYR A 773 9.64 -19.27 2.35
N ARG A 774 10.61 -18.41 1.99
CA ARG A 774 10.43 -16.95 2.10
C ARG A 774 9.28 -16.46 1.22
N ASP A 775 9.23 -16.94 -0.02
CA ASP A 775 8.18 -16.57 -0.96
C ASP A 775 6.82 -17.12 -0.51
N THR A 776 6.77 -18.34 0.03
CA THR A 776 5.55 -18.93 0.63
C THR A 776 5.05 -18.09 1.81
N ALA A 777 5.96 -17.60 2.67
CA ALA A 777 5.59 -16.72 3.76
C ALA A 777 4.99 -15.41 3.25
N ALA A 778 5.65 -14.76 2.28
CA ALA A 778 5.19 -13.52 1.65
C ALA A 778 3.83 -13.69 0.94
N GLU A 779 3.63 -14.78 0.20
CA GLU A 779 2.37 -15.06 -0.50
C GLU A 779 1.19 -15.25 0.45
N GLY A 780 1.41 -15.87 1.62
CA GLY A 780 0.34 -16.00 2.61
C GLY A 780 0.00 -14.67 3.30
N ILE A 781 0.96 -13.75 3.46
CA ILE A 781 0.67 -12.37 3.89
C ILE A 781 -0.17 -11.67 2.82
N ASP A 782 0.25 -11.73 1.55
CA ASP A 782 -0.50 -11.13 0.43
C ASP A 782 -1.94 -11.64 0.40
N PHE A 783 -2.13 -12.95 0.57
CA PHE A 783 -3.45 -13.58 0.65
C PHE A 783 -4.28 -13.04 1.82
N ALA A 784 -3.69 -12.92 3.01
CA ALA A 784 -4.38 -12.40 4.19
C ALA A 784 -4.80 -10.93 4.01
N VAL A 785 -3.91 -10.08 3.46
CA VAL A 785 -4.20 -8.67 3.20
C VAL A 785 -5.31 -8.53 2.13
N GLN A 786 -5.28 -9.34 1.07
CA GLN A 786 -6.35 -9.40 0.06
C GLN A 786 -7.70 -9.80 0.67
N LEU A 787 -7.74 -10.83 1.52
CA LEU A 787 -8.99 -11.19 2.21
C LEU A 787 -9.50 -10.10 3.16
N LEU A 788 -8.60 -9.36 3.83
CA LEU A 788 -9.00 -8.24 4.68
C LEU A 788 -9.71 -7.15 3.87
N GLY A 789 -9.22 -6.81 2.68
CA GLY A 789 -9.93 -5.81 1.89
C GLY A 789 -11.18 -6.33 1.20
N LEU A 790 -11.20 -7.60 0.77
CA LEU A 790 -12.42 -8.19 0.23
C LEU A 790 -13.54 -8.29 1.26
N THR A 791 -13.22 -8.36 2.55
CA THR A 791 -14.21 -8.31 3.64
C THR A 791 -14.56 -6.88 4.07
N GLY A 792 -14.09 -5.86 3.35
CA GLY A 792 -14.35 -4.45 3.66
C GLY A 792 -13.67 -3.95 4.92
N ARG A 793 -12.72 -4.72 5.47
CA ARG A 793 -11.98 -4.34 6.69
C ARG A 793 -10.79 -3.44 6.37
N LEU A 794 -10.20 -3.61 5.19
CA LEU A 794 -9.02 -2.88 4.73
C LEU A 794 -9.32 -2.15 3.41
N PRO A 795 -9.27 -0.81 3.38
CA PRO A 795 -9.47 -0.07 2.14
C PRO A 795 -8.28 -0.27 1.17
N ASP A 796 -8.56 -0.29 -0.13
CA ASP A 796 -7.58 -0.21 -1.24
C ASP A 796 -6.34 -1.13 -1.09
N VAL A 797 -6.59 -2.44 -1.01
CA VAL A 797 -5.57 -3.48 -0.79
C VAL A 797 -4.39 -3.40 -1.74
N ASP A 798 -4.64 -3.16 -3.02
CA ASP A 798 -3.59 -3.21 -4.04
C ASP A 798 -2.54 -2.10 -3.80
N LEU A 799 -2.96 -0.93 -3.28
CA LEU A 799 -2.06 0.14 -2.85
C LEU A 799 -1.26 -0.25 -1.61
N ILE A 800 -1.91 -0.87 -0.62
CA ILE A 800 -1.26 -1.34 0.61
C ILE A 800 -0.22 -2.42 0.27
N GLN A 801 -0.55 -3.36 -0.62
CA GLN A 801 0.38 -4.38 -1.08
C GLN A 801 1.57 -3.78 -1.83
N ALA A 802 1.32 -2.83 -2.75
CA ALA A 802 2.39 -2.12 -3.44
C ALA A 802 3.30 -1.36 -2.46
N SER A 803 2.71 -0.73 -1.44
CA SER A 803 3.43 0.02 -0.40
C SER A 803 4.24 -0.90 0.51
N LEU A 804 3.71 -2.08 0.85
CA LEU A 804 4.41 -3.10 1.64
C LEU A 804 5.59 -3.73 0.88
N ALA A 805 5.42 -3.97 -0.42
CA ALA A 805 6.40 -4.66 -1.25
C ALA A 805 7.48 -3.74 -1.84
N PHE A 806 7.15 -2.49 -2.17
CA PHE A 806 8.03 -1.69 -3.04
C PHE A 806 8.34 -0.27 -2.56
N ALA A 807 7.64 0.26 -1.56
CA ALA A 807 7.77 1.66 -1.20
C ALA A 807 8.90 1.95 -0.19
N HIS A 808 9.30 3.22 -0.11
CA HIS A 808 10.26 3.69 0.88
C HIS A 808 9.77 3.36 2.30
N THR A 809 10.69 3.25 3.27
CA THR A 809 10.40 2.84 4.65
C THR A 809 9.20 3.57 5.28
N LYS A 810 8.94 4.83 4.88
CA LYS A 810 7.81 5.65 5.33
C LYS A 810 6.45 5.16 4.84
N ASP A 811 6.32 4.89 3.55
CA ASP A 811 5.06 4.44 2.96
C ASP A 811 4.77 2.99 3.36
N ARG A 812 5.83 2.18 3.49
CA ARG A 812 5.75 0.84 4.08
C ARG A 812 5.26 0.89 5.54
N ALA A 813 5.78 1.81 6.35
CA ALA A 813 5.31 1.99 7.73
C ALA A 813 3.86 2.46 7.80
N ASN A 814 3.44 3.39 6.93
CA ASN A 814 2.04 3.83 6.85
C ASN A 814 1.12 2.68 6.40
N ALA A 815 1.56 1.83 5.49
CA ALA A 815 0.81 0.65 5.06
C ALA A 815 0.67 -0.38 6.20
N ILE A 816 1.74 -0.63 6.97
CA ILE A 816 1.67 -1.49 8.18
C ILE A 816 0.70 -0.91 9.21
N GLU A 817 0.78 0.40 9.47
CA GLU A 817 -0.12 1.11 10.40
C GLU A 817 -1.58 1.03 9.92
N THR A 818 -1.81 1.12 8.62
CA THR A 818 -3.16 0.97 8.03
C THR A 818 -3.68 -0.45 8.23
N VAL A 819 -2.83 -1.48 8.03
CA VAL A 819 -3.18 -2.88 8.31
C VAL A 819 -3.49 -3.07 9.79
N GLU A 820 -2.68 -2.50 10.69
CA GLU A 820 -2.88 -2.56 12.16
C GLU A 820 -4.24 -2.01 12.57
N GLN A 821 -4.58 -0.81 12.09
CA GLN A 821 -5.84 -0.14 12.43
C GLN A 821 -7.06 -0.86 11.85
N SER A 822 -6.87 -1.56 10.73
CA SER A 822 -7.95 -2.19 9.94
C SER A 822 -8.25 -3.63 10.36
N CYS A 823 -7.38 -4.28 11.15
CA CYS A 823 -7.56 -5.68 11.53
C CYS A 823 -7.64 -5.90 13.05
N PRO A 824 -8.34 -6.95 13.53
CA PRO A 824 -8.39 -7.26 14.95
C PRO A 824 -6.98 -7.52 15.50
N HIS A 825 -6.71 -7.05 16.72
CA HIS A 825 -5.38 -7.16 17.36
C HIS A 825 -4.82 -8.61 17.37
N GLY A 826 -5.67 -9.63 17.51
CA GLY A 826 -5.25 -11.03 17.47
C GLY A 826 -4.76 -11.50 16.09
N LEU A 827 -5.31 -10.92 15.02
CA LEU A 827 -4.86 -11.17 13.65
C LEU A 827 -3.62 -10.35 13.32
N PHE A 828 -3.57 -9.07 13.71
CA PHE A 828 -2.40 -8.23 13.50
C PHE A 828 -1.14 -8.82 14.16
N GLY A 829 -1.26 -9.35 15.38
CA GLY A 829 -0.15 -10.01 16.06
C GLY A 829 0.42 -11.22 15.32
N GLN A 830 -0.35 -11.84 14.42
CA GLN A 830 0.13 -12.92 13.54
C GLN A 830 0.78 -12.39 12.26
N ILE A 831 0.32 -11.24 11.75
CA ILE A 831 0.80 -10.63 10.51
C ILE A 831 2.08 -9.81 10.77
N GLN A 832 2.15 -9.05 11.85
CA GLN A 832 3.24 -8.11 12.14
C GLN A 832 4.64 -8.77 12.09
N PRO A 833 4.90 -9.92 12.74
CA PRO A 833 6.23 -10.52 12.70
C PRO A 833 6.63 -11.00 11.31
N LEU A 834 5.65 -11.35 10.47
CA LEU A 834 5.87 -11.73 9.08
C LEU A 834 6.17 -10.50 8.19
N LEU A 835 5.59 -9.34 8.50
CA LEU A 835 5.91 -8.08 7.81
C LEU A 835 7.28 -7.50 8.22
N GLU A 836 7.76 -7.79 9.42
CA GLU A 836 9.06 -7.31 9.94
C GLU A 836 10.24 -8.27 9.64
N LEU A 837 10.04 -9.34 8.83
CA LEU A 837 11.02 -10.42 8.57
C LEU A 837 12.39 -9.97 8.04
N ASP A 838 12.47 -8.84 7.33
CA ASP A 838 13.73 -8.32 6.76
C ASP A 838 14.60 -7.53 7.78
N GLY A 839 14.13 -7.33 9.01
CA GLY A 839 14.87 -6.62 10.07
C GLY A 839 15.53 -7.55 11.11
N GLU A 840 16.70 -7.14 11.63
CA GLU A 840 17.44 -7.87 12.69
C GLU A 840 16.62 -8.13 13.98
N SER A 841 15.52 -7.39 14.18
CA SER A 841 14.66 -7.48 15.38
C SER A 841 13.76 -8.72 15.42
N GLY A 842 13.62 -9.48 14.32
CA GLY A 842 12.76 -10.68 14.26
C GLY A 842 13.33 -11.92 14.95
N ALA A 843 14.49 -11.83 15.63
CA ALA A 843 15.32 -12.94 16.12
C ALA A 843 14.66 -13.89 17.15
N THR A 844 13.53 -13.52 17.76
CA THR A 844 13.03 -14.22 18.97
C THR A 844 11.66 -14.89 18.83
N VAL A 845 10.98 -14.78 17.69
CA VAL A 845 9.54 -15.09 17.62
C VAL A 845 9.21 -16.45 16.97
N PHE A 846 10.05 -16.96 16.07
CA PHE A 846 9.73 -18.18 15.31
C PHE A 846 10.36 -19.44 15.92
N PRO A 847 9.62 -20.56 16.07
CA PRO A 847 10.20 -21.83 16.48
C PRO A 847 11.15 -22.34 15.39
N VAL A 848 12.45 -22.39 15.68
CA VAL A 848 13.47 -22.85 14.74
C VAL A 848 13.57 -24.37 14.81
N LEU A 849 13.12 -25.05 13.75
CA LEU A 849 13.34 -26.48 13.57
C LEU A 849 14.79 -26.72 13.10
N SER A 850 15.36 -27.88 13.43
CA SER A 850 16.68 -28.24 12.94
C SER A 850 16.68 -28.41 11.41
N ARG A 851 17.78 -28.04 10.75
CA ARG A 851 17.99 -28.20 9.30
C ARG A 851 17.67 -29.61 8.81
N GLU A 852 18.06 -30.63 9.55
CA GLU A 852 17.76 -32.04 9.22
C GLU A 852 16.25 -32.35 9.23
N THR A 853 15.52 -31.85 10.24
CA THR A 853 14.06 -32.05 10.34
C THR A 853 13.34 -31.38 9.18
N ILE A 854 13.76 -30.17 8.81
CA ILE A 854 13.18 -29.42 7.69
C ILE A 854 13.40 -30.16 6.37
N LEU A 855 14.63 -30.61 6.09
CA LEU A 855 14.95 -31.36 4.87
C LEU A 855 14.20 -32.71 4.80
N ARG A 856 14.02 -33.38 5.94
CA ARG A 856 13.26 -34.63 5.99
C ARG A 856 11.76 -34.43 5.77
N ARG A 857 11.19 -33.32 6.27
CA ARG A 857 9.78 -32.96 6.01
C ARG A 857 9.58 -32.58 4.55
N ALA A 858 10.49 -31.78 4.00
CA ALA A 858 10.44 -31.32 2.61
C ALA A 858 10.62 -32.48 1.61
N SER A 859 11.43 -33.49 1.92
CA SER A 859 11.60 -34.67 1.04
C SER A 859 10.34 -35.53 0.92
N SER A 860 9.36 -35.36 1.82
CA SER A 860 8.05 -35.98 1.71
C SER A 860 6.96 -35.10 1.10
N SER A 861 7.30 -33.90 0.62
CA SER A 861 6.34 -32.99 0.00
C SER A 861 5.73 -33.57 -1.30
N GLU A 862 4.52 -33.13 -1.63
CA GLU A 862 3.88 -33.38 -2.93
C GLU A 862 4.31 -32.34 -3.98
N ASP A 863 4.92 -31.24 -3.54
CA ASP A 863 5.53 -30.26 -4.43
C ASP A 863 6.84 -30.81 -5.00
N SER A 864 6.91 -30.88 -6.34
CA SER A 864 8.05 -31.43 -7.07
C SER A 864 9.34 -30.66 -6.81
N LEU A 865 9.28 -29.32 -6.71
CA LEU A 865 10.44 -28.47 -6.52
C LEU A 865 10.94 -28.57 -5.07
N GLU A 866 10.02 -28.54 -4.09
CA GLU A 866 10.34 -28.69 -2.67
C GLU A 866 10.97 -30.05 -2.37
N CYS A 867 10.36 -31.14 -2.87
CA CYS A 867 10.84 -32.50 -2.67
C CYS A 867 12.21 -32.71 -3.31
N ALA A 868 12.38 -32.32 -4.58
CA ALA A 868 13.64 -32.47 -5.29
C ALA A 868 14.76 -31.61 -4.67
N ALA A 869 14.46 -30.38 -4.25
CA ALA A 869 15.44 -29.52 -3.61
C ALA A 869 15.89 -30.05 -2.24
N ALA A 870 14.99 -30.65 -1.48
CA ALA A 870 15.31 -31.29 -0.21
C ALA A 870 16.20 -32.53 -0.37
N LEU A 871 15.88 -33.39 -1.33
CA LEU A 871 16.68 -34.59 -1.61
C LEU A 871 18.05 -34.21 -2.17
N LEU A 872 18.13 -33.23 -3.08
CA LEU A 872 19.41 -32.70 -3.56
C LEU A 872 20.24 -32.12 -2.41
N ALA A 873 19.65 -31.30 -1.54
CA ALA A 873 20.33 -30.74 -0.37
C ALA A 873 20.86 -31.83 0.57
N LEU A 874 20.09 -32.89 0.83
CA LEU A 874 20.55 -34.04 1.62
C LEU A 874 21.73 -34.76 0.95
N GLY A 875 21.73 -34.86 -0.39
CA GLY A 875 22.85 -35.40 -1.16
C GLY A 875 24.10 -34.53 -1.12
N GLU A 876 23.96 -33.22 -1.33
CA GLU A 876 25.06 -32.24 -1.27
C GLU A 876 25.71 -32.20 0.13
N LEU A 877 24.89 -32.37 1.18
CA LEU A 877 25.34 -32.49 2.58
C LEU A 877 25.86 -33.88 2.95
N LYS A 878 25.90 -34.83 1.99
CA LYS A 878 26.35 -36.22 2.17
C LYS A 878 25.62 -36.98 3.29
N ALA A 879 24.32 -36.72 3.46
CA ALA A 879 23.51 -37.43 4.43
C ALA A 879 23.32 -38.91 4.00
N PRO A 880 23.57 -39.89 4.89
CA PRO A 880 23.57 -41.31 4.52
C PRO A 880 22.20 -41.84 4.05
N GLN A 881 21.12 -41.16 4.43
CA GLN A 881 19.74 -41.54 4.09
C GLN A 881 19.26 -40.98 2.73
N ALA A 882 20.01 -40.09 2.08
CA ALA A 882 19.53 -39.34 0.91
C ALA A 882 19.17 -40.24 -0.29
N ARG A 883 20.02 -41.22 -0.59
CA ARG A 883 19.80 -42.20 -1.67
C ARG A 883 18.58 -43.08 -1.40
N ASP A 884 18.51 -43.67 -0.22
CA ASP A 884 17.41 -44.56 0.17
C ASP A 884 16.05 -43.85 0.17
N LEU A 885 16.01 -42.59 0.63
CA LEU A 885 14.80 -41.76 0.59
C LEU A 885 14.36 -41.46 -0.84
N THR A 886 15.30 -41.16 -1.74
CA THR A 886 15.02 -40.88 -3.16
C THR A 886 14.42 -42.11 -3.85
N LEU A 887 15.05 -43.28 -3.69
CA LEU A 887 14.56 -44.55 -4.27
C LEU A 887 13.16 -44.92 -3.75
N ARG A 888 12.94 -44.83 -2.43
CA ARG A 888 11.63 -45.10 -1.82
C ARG A 888 10.52 -44.18 -2.30
N ARG A 889 10.84 -42.95 -2.70
CA ARG A 889 9.86 -41.97 -3.17
C ARG A 889 9.46 -42.24 -4.63
N ILE A 890 10.40 -42.71 -5.45
CA ILE A 890 10.16 -43.08 -6.86
C ILE A 890 9.29 -44.34 -6.97
N ASP A 891 9.48 -45.31 -6.07
CA ASP A 891 8.71 -46.56 -6.06
C ASP A 891 7.23 -46.39 -5.62
N ARG A 892 6.83 -45.20 -5.15
CA ARG A 892 5.43 -44.90 -4.81
C ARG A 892 4.65 -44.46 -6.06
N THR A 893 3.36 -44.76 -6.09
CA THR A 893 2.41 -44.19 -7.07
C THR A 893 2.21 -42.70 -6.81
N GLU A 894 3.19 -41.89 -7.18
CA GLU A 894 3.21 -40.42 -7.05
C GLU A 894 2.72 -39.73 -8.34
N PRO A 895 2.41 -38.43 -8.28
CA PRO A 895 2.10 -37.65 -9.47
C PRO A 895 3.24 -37.68 -10.49
N ALA A 896 2.91 -37.83 -11.78
CA ALA A 896 3.88 -38.02 -12.86
C ALA A 896 5.01 -36.97 -12.91
N LYS A 897 4.73 -35.71 -12.55
CA LYS A 897 5.73 -34.63 -12.50
C LYS A 897 6.78 -34.85 -11.42
N VAL A 898 6.36 -35.27 -10.23
CA VAL A 898 7.26 -35.56 -9.10
C VAL A 898 8.16 -36.74 -9.48
N THR A 899 7.58 -37.82 -9.99
CA THR A 899 8.34 -39.00 -10.44
C THR A 899 9.37 -38.64 -11.51
N ALA A 900 9.01 -37.80 -12.49
CA ALA A 900 9.94 -37.35 -13.53
C ALA A 900 11.09 -36.49 -12.97
N SER A 901 10.81 -35.56 -12.05
CA SER A 901 11.88 -34.77 -11.42
C SER A 901 12.79 -35.63 -10.53
N LEU A 902 12.22 -36.58 -9.77
CA LEU A 902 13.02 -37.49 -8.95
C LEU A 902 13.85 -38.45 -9.79
N ALA A 903 13.31 -38.92 -10.92
CA ALA A 903 14.04 -39.70 -11.92
C ALA A 903 15.26 -38.94 -12.45
N ALA A 904 15.15 -37.64 -12.67
CA ALA A 904 16.25 -36.79 -13.11
C ALA A 904 17.34 -36.57 -12.03
N LEU A 905 17.04 -36.82 -10.74
CA LEU A 905 18.03 -36.77 -9.65
C LEU A 905 18.82 -38.08 -9.46
N LEU A 906 18.33 -39.22 -9.94
CA LEU A 906 18.98 -40.53 -9.76
C LEU A 906 20.47 -40.56 -10.18
N PRO A 907 20.86 -40.02 -11.35
CA PRO A 907 22.26 -40.03 -11.79
C PRO A 907 23.22 -39.34 -10.81
N TYR A 908 22.74 -38.40 -10.00
CA TYR A 908 23.53 -37.75 -8.96
C TYR A 908 23.91 -38.71 -7.82
N PHE A 909 23.00 -39.61 -7.43
CA PHE A 909 23.23 -40.59 -6.36
C PHE A 909 23.84 -41.90 -6.86
N GLU A 910 23.65 -42.22 -8.15
CA GLU A 910 24.18 -43.41 -8.79
C GLU A 910 24.94 -43.05 -10.08
N PRO A 911 26.25 -42.70 -9.97
CA PRO A 911 27.05 -42.25 -11.11
C PRO A 911 27.16 -43.27 -12.25
N LYS A 912 26.87 -44.55 -11.96
CA LYS A 912 26.84 -45.63 -12.96
C LYS A 912 25.67 -45.52 -13.95
N LEU A 913 24.63 -44.78 -13.58
CA LEU A 913 23.47 -44.48 -14.43
C LEU A 913 23.69 -43.24 -15.31
N ALA A 914 24.87 -42.61 -15.23
CA ALA A 914 25.14 -41.37 -15.95
C ALA A 914 25.43 -41.61 -17.46
N SER A 915 24.58 -41.08 -18.35
CA SER A 915 24.79 -40.90 -19.79
C SER A 915 25.09 -39.43 -20.17
N ASP A 916 25.42 -39.12 -21.43
CA ASP A 916 25.57 -37.72 -21.87
C ASP A 916 24.27 -36.89 -21.71
N GLU A 917 23.08 -37.51 -21.75
CA GLU A 917 21.81 -36.83 -21.42
C GLU A 917 21.65 -36.54 -19.91
N THR A 918 22.32 -37.29 -19.03
CA THR A 918 22.27 -37.09 -17.57
C THR A 918 23.29 -36.06 -17.04
N ARG A 919 24.14 -35.50 -17.92
CA ARG A 919 25.05 -34.41 -17.58
C ARG A 919 24.38 -33.02 -17.57
N ARG A 920 23.09 -32.97 -17.91
CA ARG A 920 22.28 -31.75 -17.86
C ARG A 920 22.01 -31.33 -16.42
N LEU A 921 21.94 -30.02 -16.19
CA LEU A 921 21.55 -29.47 -14.90
C LEU A 921 20.13 -29.89 -14.52
N HIS A 922 19.98 -30.42 -13.30
CA HIS A 922 18.67 -30.72 -12.75
C HIS A 922 17.83 -29.43 -12.63
N PRO A 923 16.49 -29.44 -12.81
CA PRO A 923 15.62 -28.27 -12.63
C PRO A 923 15.91 -27.44 -11.37
N VAL A 924 16.15 -28.10 -10.23
CA VAL A 924 16.55 -27.44 -8.96
C VAL A 924 17.86 -26.64 -9.13
N GLN A 925 18.88 -27.19 -9.78
CA GLN A 925 20.15 -26.49 -9.99
C GLN A 925 19.99 -25.30 -10.94
N ARG A 926 19.12 -25.41 -11.94
CA ARG A 926 18.77 -24.32 -12.85
C ARG A 926 18.06 -23.18 -12.11
N VAL A 927 17.12 -23.51 -11.22
CA VAL A 927 16.48 -22.53 -10.32
C VAL A 927 17.49 -21.95 -9.34
N ALA A 928 18.40 -22.75 -8.76
CA ALA A 928 19.44 -22.26 -7.86
C ALA A 928 20.37 -21.24 -8.54
N ALA A 929 20.73 -21.45 -9.81
CA ALA A 929 21.50 -20.48 -10.58
C ALA A 929 20.79 -19.13 -10.70
N LEU A 930 19.46 -19.14 -10.88
CA LEU A 930 18.63 -17.94 -10.92
C LEU A 930 18.44 -17.29 -9.54
N VAL A 931 18.29 -18.09 -8.47
CA VAL A 931 18.19 -17.58 -7.09
C VAL A 931 19.47 -16.83 -6.69
N ARG A 932 20.63 -17.31 -7.15
CA ARG A 932 21.94 -16.66 -6.91
C ARG A 932 22.20 -15.46 -7.83
N ALA A 933 21.37 -15.27 -8.85
CA ALA A 933 21.51 -14.15 -9.75
C ALA A 933 21.01 -12.87 -9.09
N GLY A 934 21.93 -11.94 -8.83
CA GLY A 934 21.60 -10.64 -8.23
C GLY A 934 20.55 -9.86 -9.04
N TYR A 935 20.51 -10.07 -10.35
CA TYR A 935 19.51 -9.50 -11.26
C TYR A 935 18.07 -9.97 -10.97
N PHE A 936 17.90 -11.13 -10.31
CA PHE A 936 16.62 -11.71 -9.92
C PHE A 936 16.43 -11.77 -8.40
N ALA A 937 17.16 -10.94 -7.64
CA ALA A 937 17.15 -10.98 -6.17
C ALA A 937 15.74 -10.80 -5.55
N ASP A 938 14.84 -10.04 -6.19
CA ASP A 938 13.46 -9.81 -5.73
C ASP A 938 12.41 -10.65 -6.48
N ALA A 939 12.83 -11.52 -7.41
CA ALA A 939 11.92 -12.35 -8.18
C ALA A 939 11.42 -13.56 -7.38
N ARG A 940 10.10 -13.80 -7.37
CA ARG A 940 9.54 -14.97 -6.68
C ARG A 940 9.97 -16.28 -7.33
N ILE A 941 10.07 -17.33 -6.53
CA ILE A 941 10.50 -18.67 -6.93
C ILE A 941 9.68 -19.24 -8.09
N THR A 942 8.38 -18.93 -8.16
CA THR A 942 7.49 -19.32 -9.25
C THR A 942 7.88 -18.71 -10.58
N ALA A 943 8.35 -17.46 -10.58
CA ALA A 943 8.91 -16.82 -11.77
C ALA A 943 10.25 -17.47 -12.15
N LEU A 944 11.09 -17.79 -11.17
CA LEU A 944 12.37 -18.44 -11.41
C LEU A 944 12.22 -19.85 -11.96
N GLU A 945 11.25 -20.62 -11.47
CA GLU A 945 10.91 -21.95 -12.00
C GLU A 945 10.38 -21.87 -13.44
N TYR A 946 9.51 -20.89 -13.72
CA TYR A 946 9.02 -20.62 -15.08
C TYR A 946 10.17 -20.33 -16.06
N LEU A 947 11.14 -19.52 -15.63
CA LEU A 947 12.34 -19.18 -16.40
C LEU A 947 13.28 -20.39 -16.54
N ALA A 948 13.52 -21.13 -15.47
CA ALA A 948 14.41 -22.30 -15.45
C ALA A 948 13.91 -23.42 -16.37
N THR A 949 12.61 -23.69 -16.39
CA THR A 949 12.02 -24.75 -17.23
C THR A 949 12.08 -24.44 -18.72
N ARG A 950 12.17 -23.15 -19.09
CA ARG A 950 12.14 -22.67 -20.49
C ARG A 950 13.48 -22.11 -20.99
N GLY A 951 14.51 -22.06 -20.14
CA GLY A 951 15.85 -21.73 -20.57
C GLY A 951 16.48 -22.86 -21.39
N GLU A 952 17.56 -22.55 -22.09
CA GLU A 952 18.41 -23.52 -22.78
C GLU A 952 19.75 -23.63 -22.02
N GLU A 953 20.27 -24.84 -21.89
CA GLU A 953 21.56 -25.10 -21.24
C GLU A 953 22.66 -25.13 -22.30
N ILE A 954 23.69 -24.30 -22.10
CA ILE A 954 24.85 -24.22 -23.00
C ILE A 954 26.10 -24.68 -22.25
N HIS A 955 26.67 -25.80 -22.67
CA HIS A 955 27.96 -26.27 -22.20
C HIS A 955 29.07 -25.64 -23.04
N ALA A 956 29.78 -24.66 -22.48
CA ALA A 956 30.80 -23.91 -23.20
C ALA A 956 32.21 -24.32 -22.76
N PRO A 957 32.99 -25.01 -23.62
CA PRO A 957 34.37 -25.37 -23.29
C PRO A 957 35.26 -24.12 -23.12
N PRO A 958 36.43 -24.24 -22.47
CA PRO A 958 37.36 -23.13 -22.32
C PRO A 958 37.73 -22.50 -23.67
N GLY A 959 37.61 -21.17 -23.79
CA GLY A 959 37.86 -20.41 -25.00
C GLY A 959 36.64 -20.23 -25.92
N ALA A 960 35.51 -20.91 -25.65
CA ALA A 960 34.28 -20.72 -26.43
C ALA A 960 33.70 -19.31 -26.23
N THR A 961 33.38 -18.62 -27.33
CA THR A 961 32.74 -17.30 -27.28
C THR A 961 31.22 -17.48 -27.21
N LEU A 962 30.62 -17.05 -26.11
CA LEU A 962 29.17 -17.15 -25.84
C LEU A 962 28.40 -15.96 -26.41
N TYR A 963 29.06 -14.81 -26.49
CA TYR A 963 28.50 -13.56 -27.00
C TYR A 963 29.62 -12.67 -27.57
N SER A 964 29.40 -12.08 -28.73
CA SER A 964 30.29 -11.06 -29.33
C SER A 964 29.49 -10.13 -30.25
N PRO A 965 30.04 -8.97 -30.66
CA PRO A 965 29.38 -8.10 -31.64
C PRO A 965 29.06 -8.82 -32.96
N ASP A 966 29.93 -9.75 -33.37
CA ASP A 966 29.78 -10.57 -34.57
C ASP A 966 28.83 -11.78 -34.40
N LEU A 967 28.40 -12.06 -33.17
CA LEU A 967 27.49 -13.17 -32.82
C LEU A 967 26.41 -12.68 -31.82
N PRO A 968 25.48 -11.82 -32.27
CA PRO A 968 24.47 -11.23 -31.39
C PRO A 968 23.45 -12.28 -30.93
N THR A 969 23.05 -12.20 -29.66
CA THR A 969 21.99 -13.04 -29.09
C THR A 969 20.94 -12.21 -28.35
N GLY A 970 19.68 -12.59 -28.52
CA GLY A 970 18.54 -12.07 -27.75
C GLY A 970 18.39 -12.72 -26.37
N ASN A 971 19.32 -13.61 -25.97
CA ASN A 971 19.21 -14.37 -24.73
C ASN A 971 19.92 -13.66 -23.57
N LEU A 972 19.28 -13.64 -22.40
CA LEU A 972 19.93 -13.34 -21.13
C LEU A 972 20.74 -14.57 -20.70
N LEU A 973 22.00 -14.40 -20.30
CA LEU A 973 22.88 -15.50 -19.93
C LEU A 973 23.13 -15.50 -18.42
N ILE A 974 22.97 -16.64 -17.74
CA ILE A 974 23.30 -16.81 -16.32
C ILE A 974 24.35 -17.91 -16.15
N VAL A 975 25.43 -17.61 -15.43
CA VAL A 975 26.47 -18.60 -15.13
C VAL A 975 25.97 -19.58 -14.07
N ALA A 976 25.68 -20.82 -14.47
CA ALA A 976 25.20 -21.86 -13.56
C ALA A 976 26.34 -22.60 -12.87
N GLU A 977 27.42 -22.90 -13.60
CA GLU A 977 28.66 -23.51 -13.09
C GLU A 977 29.89 -22.94 -13.84
N GLY A 978 31.07 -22.98 -13.19
CA GLY A 978 32.32 -22.48 -13.78
C GLY A 978 32.47 -20.96 -13.77
N THR A 979 33.28 -20.43 -14.70
CA THR A 979 33.55 -18.98 -14.82
C THR A 979 33.56 -18.53 -16.28
N VAL A 980 33.16 -17.28 -16.51
CA VAL A 980 33.20 -16.62 -17.83
C VAL A 980 33.87 -15.26 -17.71
N ASP A 981 34.63 -14.86 -18.73
CA ASP A 981 35.26 -13.55 -18.82
C ASP A 981 34.40 -12.61 -19.66
N LEU A 982 33.94 -11.50 -19.07
CA LEU A 982 33.28 -10.39 -19.75
C LEU A 982 34.32 -9.34 -20.13
N ILE A 983 34.47 -9.09 -21.43
CA ILE A 983 35.41 -8.13 -22.02
C ILE A 983 34.62 -6.94 -22.55
N ARG A 984 34.88 -5.74 -22.04
CA ARG A 984 34.23 -4.49 -22.46
C ARG A 984 35.25 -3.35 -22.51
N GLY A 985 35.41 -2.71 -23.68
CA GLY A 985 36.31 -1.56 -23.84
C GLY A 985 37.77 -1.81 -23.42
N GLY A 986 38.27 -3.05 -23.51
CA GLY A 986 39.63 -3.43 -23.11
C GLY A 986 39.79 -3.89 -21.65
N ALA A 987 38.75 -3.78 -20.81
CA ALA A 987 38.73 -4.32 -19.45
C ALA A 987 38.09 -5.73 -19.41
N THR A 988 38.73 -6.66 -18.70
CA THR A 988 38.23 -8.04 -18.51
C THR A 988 37.77 -8.22 -17.07
N ARG A 989 36.51 -8.63 -16.88
CA ARG A 989 35.93 -8.99 -15.58
C ARG A 989 35.56 -10.46 -15.58
N THR A 990 36.17 -11.25 -14.69
CA THR A 990 35.78 -12.64 -14.50
C THR A 990 34.50 -12.71 -13.67
N LEU A 991 33.49 -13.35 -14.25
CA LEU A 991 32.17 -13.57 -13.67
C LEU A 991 32.09 -15.02 -13.18
N THR A 992 31.57 -15.18 -11.97
CA THR A 992 31.42 -16.47 -11.28
C THR A 992 29.96 -16.93 -11.30
N ARG A 993 29.72 -18.08 -10.68
CA ARG A 993 28.38 -18.65 -10.47
C ARG A 993 27.37 -17.61 -9.96
N GLY A 994 26.22 -17.53 -10.62
CA GLY A 994 25.15 -16.56 -10.35
C GLY A 994 25.31 -15.22 -11.05
N ALA A 995 26.42 -14.96 -11.76
CA ALA A 995 26.54 -13.73 -12.54
C ALA A 995 25.62 -13.74 -13.78
N THR A 996 25.02 -12.59 -14.07
CA THR A 996 24.25 -12.33 -15.29
C THR A 996 25.10 -11.64 -16.35
N CYS A 997 24.88 -12.01 -17.61
CA CYS A 997 25.48 -11.38 -18.78
C CYS A 997 24.39 -11.06 -19.80
N ASN A 998 24.67 -10.10 -20.70
CA ASN A 998 23.79 -9.77 -21.82
C ASN A 998 22.43 -9.14 -21.42
N GLU A 999 22.34 -8.49 -20.24
CA GLU A 999 21.13 -7.88 -19.67
C GLU A 999 20.41 -6.92 -20.62
N ARG A 1000 21.18 -6.23 -21.48
CA ARG A 1000 20.67 -5.33 -22.52
C ARG A 1000 19.81 -6.02 -23.57
N ALA A 1001 19.75 -7.37 -23.60
CA ALA A 1001 18.83 -8.13 -24.45
C ALA A 1001 17.36 -7.90 -24.11
N LEU A 1002 17.07 -7.55 -22.86
CA LEU A 1002 15.74 -7.20 -22.41
C LEU A 1002 15.29 -5.81 -22.91
N MET A 1003 16.21 -5.03 -23.49
CA MET A 1003 15.99 -3.67 -23.98
C MET A 1003 15.88 -3.58 -25.51
N GLY A 1004 15.89 -4.71 -26.21
CA GLY A 1004 15.72 -4.78 -27.67
C GLY A 1004 16.92 -4.31 -28.51
N THR A 1005 18.06 -3.97 -27.91
CA THR A 1005 19.27 -3.54 -28.64
C THR A 1005 20.19 -4.72 -28.95
N LEU A 1006 20.37 -5.05 -30.23
CA LEU A 1006 21.14 -6.25 -30.67
C LEU A 1006 22.65 -6.00 -30.89
N VAL A 1007 23.08 -4.77 -31.15
CA VAL A 1007 24.49 -4.40 -31.43
C VAL A 1007 25.16 -3.86 -30.15
N ARG A 1008 26.29 -4.43 -29.71
CA ARG A 1008 26.97 -4.04 -28.45
C ARG A 1008 28.50 -4.24 -28.52
N ASP A 1009 29.25 -3.47 -27.73
CA ASP A 1009 30.73 -3.53 -27.59
C ASP A 1009 31.21 -4.47 -26.47
N GLU A 1010 30.53 -5.60 -26.26
CA GLU A 1010 30.83 -6.55 -25.19
C GLU A 1010 31.10 -7.95 -25.77
N ARG A 1011 32.09 -8.66 -25.21
CA ARG A 1011 32.41 -10.05 -25.57
C ARG A 1011 32.45 -10.93 -24.32
N VAL A 1012 31.81 -12.09 -24.37
CA VAL A 1012 31.80 -13.08 -23.27
C VAL A 1012 32.50 -14.36 -23.72
N VAL A 1013 33.56 -14.76 -23.01
CA VAL A 1013 34.35 -15.97 -23.32
C VAL A 1013 34.31 -16.93 -22.12
N SER A 1014 34.05 -18.20 -22.38
CA SER A 1014 34.00 -19.24 -21.34
C SER A 1014 35.40 -19.67 -20.89
N ARG A 1015 35.58 -19.95 -19.59
CA ARG A 1015 36.74 -20.68 -19.03
C ARG A 1015 36.41 -22.14 -18.68
N GLY A 1016 35.35 -22.69 -19.29
CA GLY A 1016 34.76 -23.98 -18.92
C GLY A 1016 33.58 -23.75 -17.98
N ALA A 1017 32.47 -23.27 -18.55
CA ALA A 1017 31.26 -22.89 -17.82
C ALA A 1017 30.02 -23.55 -18.43
N VAL A 1018 29.05 -23.81 -17.56
CA VAL A 1018 27.69 -24.17 -17.96
C VAL A 1018 26.83 -22.93 -17.75
N VAL A 1019 26.17 -22.49 -18.82
CA VAL A 1019 25.42 -21.24 -18.85
C VAL A 1019 23.96 -21.52 -19.20
N LEU A 1020 23.05 -20.93 -18.44
CA LEU A 1020 21.62 -20.94 -18.73
C LEU A 1020 21.28 -19.74 -19.61
N ALA A 1021 20.87 -19.99 -20.86
CA ALA A 1021 20.45 -18.98 -21.81
C ALA A 1021 18.92 -18.86 -21.81
N ILE A 1022 18.41 -17.68 -21.50
CA ILE A 1022 16.97 -17.41 -21.39
C ILE A 1022 16.57 -16.40 -22.46
N PRO A 1023 15.74 -16.79 -23.44
CA PRO A 1023 15.25 -15.88 -24.47
C PRO A 1023 14.51 -14.68 -23.88
N SER A 1024 14.75 -13.48 -24.42
CA SER A 1024 14.08 -12.25 -23.97
C SER A 1024 12.56 -12.35 -24.01
N ALA A 1025 11.99 -13.00 -25.02
CA ALA A 1025 10.55 -13.24 -25.14
C ALA A 1025 9.98 -14.05 -23.94
N ILE A 1026 10.74 -15.00 -23.40
CA ILE A 1026 10.34 -15.78 -22.22
C ILE A 1026 10.38 -14.90 -20.97
N VAL A 1027 11.36 -14.02 -20.85
CA VAL A 1027 11.44 -13.05 -19.73
C VAL A 1027 10.28 -12.05 -19.82
N THR A 1028 9.97 -11.52 -21.01
CA THR A 1028 8.82 -10.64 -21.22
C THR A 1028 7.52 -11.32 -20.84
N ARG A 1029 7.32 -12.58 -21.26
CA ARG A 1029 6.14 -13.35 -20.86
C ARG A 1029 6.11 -13.62 -19.35
N ALA A 1030 7.26 -13.88 -18.73
CA ALA A 1030 7.34 -14.02 -17.28
C ALA A 1030 6.95 -12.72 -16.55
N ILE A 1031 7.27 -11.55 -17.09
CA ILE A 1031 6.84 -10.25 -16.52
C ILE A 1031 5.32 -10.09 -16.60
N GLU A 1032 4.68 -10.51 -17.70
CA GLU A 1032 3.21 -10.48 -17.84
C GLU A 1032 2.49 -11.40 -16.84
N ILE A 1033 3.08 -12.56 -16.53
CA ILE A 1033 2.55 -13.53 -15.55
C ILE A 1033 2.90 -13.11 -14.12
N PHE A 1034 4.09 -12.53 -13.92
CA PHE A 1034 4.64 -12.15 -12.62
C PHE A 1034 5.06 -10.68 -12.64
N PRO A 1035 4.12 -9.71 -12.50
CA PRO A 1035 4.43 -8.27 -12.61
C PRO A 1035 5.53 -7.78 -11.65
N ALA A 1036 5.64 -8.40 -10.47
CA ALA A 1036 6.71 -8.12 -9.50
C ALA A 1036 8.13 -8.32 -10.09
N LEU A 1037 8.28 -9.26 -11.03
CA LEU A 1037 9.52 -9.46 -11.78
C LEU A 1037 9.88 -8.21 -12.59
N GLY A 1038 8.90 -7.62 -13.30
CA GLY A 1038 9.12 -6.40 -14.08
C GLY A 1038 9.56 -5.21 -13.23
N ILE A 1039 8.95 -5.04 -12.05
CA ILE A 1039 9.30 -3.99 -11.10
C ILE A 1039 10.72 -4.19 -10.56
N SER A 1040 11.08 -5.42 -10.19
CA SER A 1040 12.45 -5.77 -9.73
C SER A 1040 13.50 -5.44 -10.79
N LEU A 1041 13.25 -5.85 -12.03
CA LEU A 1041 14.12 -5.59 -13.18
C LEU A 1041 14.25 -4.09 -13.50
N TYR A 1042 13.18 -3.32 -13.27
CA TYR A 1042 13.21 -1.86 -13.46
C TYR A 1042 14.05 -1.16 -12.37
N LYS A 1043 13.99 -1.60 -11.11
CA LYS A 1043 14.80 -1.06 -10.01
C LYS A 1043 16.31 -1.24 -10.25
N THR A 1044 16.73 -2.42 -10.70
CA THR A 1044 18.14 -2.70 -11.03
C THR A 1044 18.64 -1.87 -12.21
N LYS A 1045 17.77 -1.52 -13.16
CA LYS A 1045 18.10 -0.65 -14.29
C LYS A 1045 18.42 0.79 -13.86
N ILE A 1046 17.66 1.37 -12.92
CA ILE A 1046 17.92 2.73 -12.42
C ILE A 1046 19.27 2.79 -11.69
N VAL A 1047 19.53 1.83 -10.80
CA VAL A 1047 20.74 1.77 -9.97
C VAL A 1047 22.02 1.47 -10.76
N SER A 1048 21.92 0.75 -11.88
CA SER A 1048 23.08 0.45 -12.75
C SER A 1048 23.34 1.49 -13.85
N SER A 1049 22.45 2.48 -13.98
CA SER A 1049 22.55 3.59 -14.96
C SER A 1049 23.01 4.92 -14.36
N GLY A 1050 23.08 5.03 -13.03
CA GLY A 1050 23.79 6.08 -12.30
C GLY A 1050 25.15 5.58 -11.83
#